data_AF-A0A9W6C805-F1
#
_entry.id   AF-A0A9W6C805-F1
#
_cell.length_a   1.000
_cell.length_b   1.000
_cell.length_c   1.000
_cell.angle_alpha   90.00
_cell.angle_beta   90.00
_cell.angle_gamma   90.00
#
_symmetry.space_group_name_H-M   'P 1'
#
loop_
_entity.id
_entity.type
_entity.pdbx_description
1 polymer ?
#
loop_
_entity_poly.entity_id
_entity_poly.type
_entity_poly.pdbx_seq_one_letter_code
_entity_poly.pdbx_strand_id
1 'polypeptide(L)'
;MRERLGKELLFLDGGMGTLLQERGLKPGELPETWNLKRKEEIIEIHRQYYEAGSDIVLSNTFGANALKFHDEDCSLREIIFAAVDNVKTARALAGKDDGRHYAALDIGPTGKLLEPMGDLSFDEAYEAFAQAARYGAEAGADLIHIETMSDTYEVKAAVLAAKEQTGIPVFATLIFDERGKLLTGGDVTGTVAMLEGLGVDALGINCGLGPEQMLPILKEICRHASVPVIVKPNAGLPKQRDGKTCYDVTPEIFAGWMKQLVETGACIIGGCCGTTPAHIRAMTKACRGMQIQVPTEKTETIVSSYGQAVVLGDCPVIIGERINPTGKKRFKQALKEHDIDYILKEGIRQQEQGAHILDVNVGLPDIDEPAMMEEVVKELQGITSLPLQIDTVDQRAMERAMRIYNGKPMVNSVSGKQESMDMVFPLVKKYGGVVIGLALDENGIPKTAEGRVEVAGKIIREAAKYGIRPKDIVIDVLTMTISSEPEGAITVLQALEMVRKKYHVRTVLGVSNISFGLPYRPAVNSVFYALAMQKGLTAGIINPGSEEMMKAYRSYLALMNFDKNCEAYIAAYADYKPAGPARTGSPASGKTDSAGGASGTGNDRKTGEMDLRYTIERGLKEEAGRLAKALAETEEPLSIINQHLIPALDTVGKRFEQGTLFLPQLLMSADAAKEAFAVLKDTMEQSGIVQEKNGKIILATVKGDIHDIGKNIVKVLLENYGFDVIDLGKDVDPERIVETAVKEDIRLVGLSALMTTTVVNMEETIRLLRKEKPDCQVMVGGAVLNQEYADMIGADFYGKDAMQSVHFAQKVLHSGEKES
;
A
#
# COMPACT_ATOMS: atom_id res chain seq x y z
N MET A 1 1.17 30.84 3.79
CA MET A 1 1.85 29.57 4.09
C MET A 1 2.72 29.04 2.95
N ARG A 2 2.20 28.76 1.75
CA ARG A 2 2.98 28.16 0.62
C ARG A 2 4.30 28.87 0.30
N GLU A 3 4.38 30.18 0.53
CA GLU A 3 5.60 30.96 0.33
C GLU A 3 6.73 30.62 1.33
N ARG A 4 6.41 30.08 2.51
CA ARG A 4 7.34 29.70 3.58
C ARG A 4 7.74 28.22 3.54
N LEU A 5 6.86 27.36 3.01
CA LEU A 5 7.09 25.92 2.94
C LEU A 5 8.37 25.59 2.17
N GLY A 6 9.24 24.77 2.77
CA GLY A 6 10.53 24.40 2.18
C GLY A 6 11.57 25.53 2.12
N LYS A 7 11.28 26.70 2.70
CA LYS A 7 12.21 27.84 2.80
C LYS A 7 12.54 28.23 4.23
N GLU A 8 11.62 27.99 5.15
CA GLU A 8 11.79 28.22 6.58
C GLU A 8 11.52 26.93 7.35
N LEU A 9 12.19 26.74 8.49
CA LEU A 9 11.81 25.70 9.46
C LEU A 9 10.48 26.10 10.10
N LEU A 10 9.48 25.24 10.00
CA LEU A 10 8.17 25.44 10.64
C LEU A 10 7.98 24.50 11.83
N PHE A 11 7.31 24.99 12.86
CA PHE A 11 7.07 24.25 14.09
C PHE A 11 5.59 23.85 14.21
N LEU A 12 5.33 22.55 14.28
CA LEU A 12 4.04 21.97 14.66
C LEU A 12 3.92 21.92 16.19
N ASP A 13 2.71 21.63 16.65
CA ASP A 13 2.38 21.35 18.04
C ASP A 13 2.79 19.94 18.49
N GLY A 14 2.43 19.61 19.74
CA GLY A 14 2.62 18.31 20.36
C GLY A 14 1.35 17.46 20.39
N GLY A 15 1.31 16.45 21.27
CA GLY A 15 0.16 15.57 21.41
C GLY A 15 -1.02 16.23 22.13
N MET A 16 -2.23 16.04 21.61
CA MET A 16 -3.47 16.48 22.27
C MET A 16 -3.96 15.44 23.29
N GLY A 17 -4.09 14.17 22.88
CA GLY A 17 -4.73 13.12 23.67
C GLY A 17 -4.17 12.94 25.08
N THR A 18 -2.83 12.91 25.23
CA THR A 18 -2.18 12.75 26.54
C THR A 18 -2.51 13.91 27.50
N LEU A 19 -2.61 15.15 27.00
CA LEU A 19 -2.98 16.30 27.83
C LEU A 19 -4.44 16.28 28.25
N LEU A 20 -5.33 15.76 27.40
CA LEU A 20 -6.73 15.57 27.76
C LEU A 20 -6.88 14.52 28.86
N GLN A 21 -6.14 13.42 28.80
CA GLN A 21 -6.11 12.40 29.87
C GLN A 21 -5.65 13.00 31.20
N GLU A 22 -4.59 13.81 31.19
CA GLU A 22 -4.10 14.50 32.40
C GLU A 22 -5.15 15.44 33.00
N ARG A 23 -6.04 16.01 32.17
CA ARG A 23 -7.15 16.87 32.59
C ARG A 23 -8.44 16.11 32.91
N GLY A 24 -8.41 14.77 32.85
CA GLY A 24 -9.51 13.92 33.29
C GLY A 24 -10.43 13.43 32.17
N LEU A 25 -9.97 13.40 30.91
CA LEU A 25 -10.64 12.64 29.84
C LEU A 25 -10.76 11.19 30.28
N LYS A 26 -12.00 10.69 30.34
CA LYS A 26 -12.25 9.33 30.79
C LYS A 26 -11.86 8.32 29.71
N PRO A 27 -11.45 7.10 30.09
CA PRO A 27 -11.25 6.03 29.11
C PRO A 27 -12.52 5.81 28.28
N GLY A 28 -12.38 5.89 26.96
CA GLY A 28 -13.46 5.76 25.99
C GLY A 28 -14.36 6.97 25.75
N GLU A 29 -14.09 8.08 26.44
CA GLU A 29 -14.70 9.35 26.06
C GLU A 29 -14.05 9.87 24.77
N LEU A 30 -14.88 10.25 23.78
CA LEU A 30 -14.42 10.80 22.51
C LEU A 30 -13.76 12.17 22.74
N PRO A 31 -12.44 12.33 22.46
CA PRO A 31 -11.73 13.59 22.66
C PRO A 31 -12.39 14.77 21.95
N GLU A 32 -12.99 14.54 20.79
CA GLU A 32 -13.57 15.56 19.94
C GLU A 32 -14.79 16.24 20.60
N THR A 33 -15.51 15.55 21.48
CA THR A 33 -16.68 16.11 22.18
C THR A 33 -16.30 17.26 23.12
N TRP A 34 -15.04 17.31 23.57
CA TRP A 34 -14.53 18.40 24.42
C TRP A 34 -14.47 19.74 23.69
N ASN A 35 -14.50 19.75 22.36
CA ASN A 35 -14.61 20.99 21.59
C ASN A 35 -15.86 21.80 21.94
N LEU A 36 -16.93 21.12 22.40
CA LEU A 36 -18.18 21.73 22.87
C LEU A 36 -18.30 21.66 24.39
N LYS A 37 -18.11 20.47 24.97
CA LYS A 37 -18.39 20.19 26.39
C LYS A 37 -17.35 20.84 27.33
N ARG A 38 -16.12 21.07 26.86
CA ARG A 38 -14.98 21.62 27.63
C ARG A 38 -14.14 22.59 26.80
N LYS A 39 -14.82 23.51 26.09
CA LYS A 39 -14.22 24.46 25.14
C LYS A 39 -13.02 25.21 25.71
N GLU A 40 -13.12 25.71 26.93
CA GLU A 40 -12.07 26.51 27.58
C GLU A 40 -10.78 25.71 27.79
N GLU A 41 -10.89 24.41 28.09
CA GLU A 41 -9.73 23.54 28.26
C GLU A 41 -8.99 23.33 26.94
N ILE A 42 -9.73 23.10 25.85
CA ILE A 42 -9.17 22.93 24.49
C ILE A 42 -8.47 24.20 24.03
N ILE A 43 -9.13 25.37 24.18
CA ILE A 43 -8.53 26.68 23.84
C ILE A 43 -7.23 26.88 24.62
N GLU A 44 -7.23 26.56 25.92
CA GLU A 44 -6.06 26.72 26.76
C GLU A 44 -4.89 25.83 26.30
N ILE A 45 -5.13 24.57 25.92
CA ILE A 45 -4.07 23.69 25.39
C ILE A 45 -3.50 24.25 24.09
N HIS A 46 -4.35 24.63 23.14
CA HIS A 46 -3.91 25.22 21.88
C HIS A 46 -3.11 26.52 22.11
N ARG A 47 -3.54 27.37 23.05
CA ARG A 47 -2.86 28.61 23.42
C ARG A 47 -1.45 28.30 23.94
N GLN A 48 -1.33 27.30 24.82
CA GLN A 48 -0.03 26.87 25.35
C GLN A 48 0.93 26.38 24.25
N TYR A 49 0.43 25.74 23.19
CA TYR A 49 1.27 25.34 22.05
C TYR A 49 1.76 26.54 21.22
N TYR A 50 0.89 27.50 20.92
CA TYR A 50 1.31 28.76 20.29
C TYR A 50 2.35 29.52 21.13
N GLU A 51 2.17 29.55 22.46
CA GLU A 51 3.11 30.17 23.39
C GLU A 51 4.41 29.37 23.58
N ALA A 52 4.38 28.05 23.35
CA ALA A 52 5.57 27.20 23.28
C ALA A 52 6.38 27.46 22.00
N GLY A 53 5.74 28.01 20.96
CA GLY A 53 6.39 28.52 19.77
C GLY A 53 6.03 27.79 18.48
N SER A 54 4.96 26.99 18.46
CA SER A 54 4.40 26.39 17.25
C SER A 54 3.92 27.47 16.27
N ASP A 55 4.28 27.33 15.00
CA ASP A 55 3.70 28.06 13.88
C ASP A 55 2.34 27.46 13.47
N ILE A 56 2.18 26.15 13.60
CA ILE A 56 0.99 25.41 13.17
C ILE A 56 0.45 24.62 14.36
N VAL A 57 -0.83 24.78 14.67
CA VAL A 57 -1.52 24.00 15.71
C VAL A 57 -2.70 23.27 15.06
N LEU A 58 -2.79 21.97 15.34
CA LEU A 58 -3.80 21.06 14.84
C LEU A 58 -5.09 21.18 15.66
N SER A 59 -6.25 21.22 15.00
CA SER A 59 -7.54 21.16 15.68
C SER A 59 -7.75 19.80 16.36
N ASN A 60 -8.52 19.75 17.44
CA ASN A 60 -8.88 18.51 18.11
C ASN A 60 -9.95 17.74 17.29
N THR A 61 -9.55 17.19 16.14
CA THR A 61 -10.43 16.54 15.15
C THR A 61 -9.89 15.23 14.61
N PHE A 62 -8.87 14.64 15.23
CA PHE A 62 -8.22 13.40 14.79
C PHE A 62 -9.22 12.28 14.43
N GLY A 63 -10.22 12.03 15.28
CA GLY A 63 -11.28 11.04 15.05
C GLY A 63 -12.57 11.60 14.44
N ALA A 64 -12.61 12.88 14.06
CA ALA A 64 -13.81 13.56 13.56
C ALA A 64 -14.08 13.26 12.07
N ASN A 65 -14.55 12.05 11.78
CA ASN A 65 -15.08 11.68 10.46
C ASN A 65 -16.36 10.84 10.60
N ALA A 66 -17.15 10.74 9.52
CA ALA A 66 -18.47 10.11 9.53
C ALA A 66 -18.47 8.62 9.94
N LEU A 67 -17.34 7.93 9.80
CA LEU A 67 -17.21 6.50 10.11
C LEU A 67 -16.79 6.27 11.56
N LYS A 68 -16.09 7.24 12.16
CA LYS A 68 -15.43 7.11 13.45
C LYS A 68 -16.11 7.90 14.56
N PHE A 69 -16.59 9.10 14.26
CA PHE A 69 -17.26 9.96 15.23
C PHE A 69 -18.77 9.68 15.27
N HIS A 70 -19.25 9.24 16.43
CA HIS A 70 -20.66 8.99 16.70
C HIS A 70 -21.00 9.53 18.10
N ASP A 71 -21.87 10.52 18.18
CA ASP A 71 -22.38 11.09 19.44
C ASP A 71 -23.84 11.50 19.23
N GLU A 72 -24.72 11.21 20.20
CA GLU A 72 -26.16 11.47 20.10
C GLU A 72 -26.50 12.96 20.33
N ASP A 73 -25.63 13.71 21.02
CA ASP A 73 -25.88 15.09 21.43
C ASP A 73 -25.36 16.12 20.42
N CYS A 74 -24.39 15.74 19.57
CA CYS A 74 -23.73 16.68 18.66
C CYS A 74 -23.42 16.08 17.29
N SER A 75 -23.62 16.88 16.26
CA SER A 75 -23.29 16.49 14.89
C SER A 75 -21.79 16.64 14.59
N LEU A 76 -21.29 15.85 13.64
CA LEU A 76 -19.92 15.96 13.12
C LEU A 76 -19.58 17.39 12.67
N ARG A 77 -20.54 18.08 12.05
CA ARG A 77 -20.35 19.46 11.58
C ARG A 77 -20.14 20.43 12.75
N GLU A 78 -20.95 20.35 13.79
CA GLU A 78 -20.81 21.21 14.98
C GLU A 78 -19.46 21.01 15.66
N ILE A 79 -19.01 19.76 15.76
CA ILE A 79 -17.72 19.39 16.35
C ILE A 79 -16.56 19.97 15.57
N ILE A 80 -16.53 19.78 14.24
CA ILE A 80 -15.44 20.30 13.40
C ILE A 80 -15.42 21.83 13.42
N PHE A 81 -16.58 22.48 13.32
CA PHE A 81 -16.66 23.94 13.38
C PHE A 81 -16.17 24.48 14.72
N ALA A 82 -16.59 23.87 15.83
CA ALA A 82 -16.14 24.26 17.16
C ALA A 82 -14.63 24.03 17.33
N ALA A 83 -14.09 22.91 16.85
CA ALA A 83 -12.67 22.61 16.95
C ALA A 83 -11.80 23.65 16.20
N VAL A 84 -12.20 24.02 14.98
CA VAL A 84 -11.50 25.04 14.18
C VAL A 84 -11.64 26.43 14.83
N ASP A 85 -12.81 26.78 15.37
CA ASP A 85 -13.02 28.03 16.12
C ASP A 85 -12.14 28.09 17.38
N ASN A 86 -12.02 26.98 18.11
CA ASN A 86 -11.23 26.89 19.34
C ASN A 86 -9.74 27.14 19.08
N VAL A 87 -9.15 26.49 18.06
CA VAL A 87 -7.74 26.71 17.71
C VAL A 87 -7.47 28.13 17.19
N LYS A 88 -8.41 28.73 16.46
CA LYS A 88 -8.31 30.13 15.99
C LYS A 88 -8.44 31.13 17.14
N THR A 89 -9.36 30.88 18.06
CA THR A 89 -9.50 31.67 19.29
C THR A 89 -8.22 31.60 20.12
N ALA A 90 -7.66 30.41 20.30
CA ALA A 90 -6.38 30.21 20.97
C ALA A 90 -5.23 30.97 20.29
N ARG A 91 -5.18 30.96 18.95
CA ARG A 91 -4.20 31.75 18.17
C ARG A 91 -4.32 33.24 18.48
N ALA A 92 -5.53 33.78 18.48
CA ALA A 92 -5.78 35.19 18.79
C ALA A 92 -5.39 35.54 20.23
N LEU A 93 -5.76 34.70 21.21
CA LEU A 93 -5.42 34.90 22.62
C LEU A 93 -3.92 34.83 22.90
N ALA A 94 -3.17 34.01 22.14
CA ALA A 94 -1.71 33.95 22.19
C ALA A 94 -1.02 35.15 21.48
N GLY A 95 -1.79 36.09 20.91
CA GLY A 95 -1.25 37.22 20.16
C GLY A 95 -0.60 36.81 18.83
N LYS A 96 -1.07 35.73 18.21
CA LYS A 96 -0.49 35.09 17.02
C LYS A 96 -1.31 35.27 15.74
N ASP A 97 -2.23 36.21 15.70
CA ASP A 97 -3.00 36.54 14.49
C ASP A 97 -2.21 37.50 13.57
N ASP A 98 -1.03 37.06 13.14
CA ASP A 98 -0.01 37.85 12.44
C ASP A 98 0.24 37.39 10.98
N GLY A 99 -0.59 36.49 10.47
CA GLY A 99 -0.44 35.87 9.14
C GLY A 99 0.70 34.85 9.03
N ARG A 100 1.42 34.58 10.13
CA ARG A 100 2.50 33.59 10.22
C ARG A 100 2.16 32.39 11.10
N HIS A 101 1.04 32.38 11.81
CA HIS A 101 0.60 31.22 12.58
C HIS A 101 -0.72 30.67 12.05
N TYR A 102 -0.84 29.35 11.97
CA TYR A 102 -1.88 28.66 11.22
C TYR A 102 -2.66 27.66 12.08
N ALA A 103 -3.97 27.67 11.93
CA ALA A 103 -4.88 26.66 12.47
C ALA A 103 -5.12 25.59 11.42
N ALA A 104 -4.69 24.36 11.69
CA ALA A 104 -4.83 23.23 10.77
C ALA A 104 -6.03 22.37 11.15
N LEU A 105 -6.81 21.94 10.16
CA LEU A 105 -7.74 20.83 10.34
C LEU A 105 -6.93 19.54 10.43
N ASP A 106 -7.08 18.82 11.54
CA ASP A 106 -6.52 17.48 11.70
C ASP A 106 -7.49 16.41 11.21
N ILE A 107 -7.01 15.47 10.40
CA ILE A 107 -7.76 14.32 9.89
C ILE A 107 -6.93 13.06 10.14
N GLY A 108 -7.37 12.23 11.08
CA GLY A 108 -6.83 10.89 11.29
C GLY A 108 -7.51 9.82 10.41
N PRO A 109 -7.05 8.55 10.48
CA PRO A 109 -7.61 7.45 9.71
C PRO A 109 -9.06 7.14 10.13
N THR A 110 -9.80 6.50 9.22
CA THR A 110 -11.17 6.01 9.43
C THR A 110 -11.25 4.92 10.50
N GLY A 111 -10.15 4.19 10.71
CA GLY A 111 -10.09 3.04 11.61
C GLY A 111 -10.62 1.75 11.00
N LYS A 112 -10.91 1.72 9.69
CA LYS A 112 -11.30 0.52 8.94
C LYS A 112 -10.28 0.20 7.85
N LEU A 113 -10.20 -1.07 7.47
CA LEU A 113 -9.45 -1.49 6.27
C LEU A 113 -10.31 -1.27 5.03
N LEU A 114 -9.67 -0.81 3.95
CA LEU A 114 -10.33 -0.69 2.65
C LEU A 114 -10.42 -2.06 1.95
N GLU A 115 -11.42 -2.21 1.10
CA GLU A 115 -11.54 -3.35 0.17
C GLU A 115 -10.26 -3.50 -0.71
N PRO A 116 -9.83 -4.74 -1.00
CA PRO A 116 -10.46 -6.01 -0.62
C PRO A 116 -10.07 -6.51 0.78
N MET A 117 -9.25 -5.77 1.55
CA MET A 117 -8.77 -6.22 2.86
C MET A 117 -9.78 -6.03 4.00
N GLY A 118 -10.77 -5.16 3.80
CA GLY A 118 -11.85 -4.90 4.75
C GLY A 118 -13.18 -4.64 4.05
N ASP A 119 -14.13 -4.08 4.80
CA ASP A 119 -15.51 -3.83 4.38
C ASP A 119 -15.76 -2.41 3.85
N LEU A 120 -14.74 -1.53 3.90
CA LEU A 120 -14.89 -0.13 3.50
C LEU A 120 -14.49 0.05 2.04
N SER A 121 -15.42 0.47 1.19
CA SER A 121 -15.07 0.80 -0.19
C SER A 121 -14.23 2.08 -0.25
N PHE A 122 -13.45 2.23 -1.33
CA PHE A 122 -12.66 3.45 -1.56
C PHE A 122 -13.51 4.72 -1.60
N ASP A 123 -14.70 4.64 -2.20
CA ASP A 123 -15.60 5.79 -2.34
C ASP A 123 -16.26 6.18 -1.01
N GLU A 124 -16.58 5.21 -0.14
CA GLU A 124 -17.06 5.50 1.22
C GLU A 124 -15.96 6.14 2.08
N ALA A 125 -14.72 5.64 1.98
CA ALA A 125 -13.57 6.28 2.64
C ALA A 125 -13.38 7.71 2.13
N TYR A 126 -13.41 7.90 0.80
CA TYR A 126 -13.34 9.22 0.18
C TYR A 126 -14.43 10.15 0.70
N GLU A 127 -15.70 9.73 0.74
CA GLU A 127 -16.80 10.60 1.15
C GLU A 127 -16.69 10.98 2.63
N ALA A 128 -16.26 10.06 3.49
CA ALA A 128 -16.01 10.35 4.91
C ALA A 128 -14.95 11.45 5.10
N PHE A 129 -13.84 11.37 4.35
CA PHE A 129 -12.81 12.41 4.36
C PHE A 129 -13.26 13.70 3.67
N ALA A 130 -14.03 13.60 2.58
CA ALA A 130 -14.53 14.74 1.81
C ALA A 130 -15.47 15.60 2.67
N GLN A 131 -16.34 14.96 3.45
CA GLN A 131 -17.21 15.64 4.38
C GLN A 131 -16.42 16.38 5.47
N ALA A 132 -15.43 15.73 6.10
CA ALA A 132 -14.60 16.36 7.12
C ALA A 132 -13.79 17.55 6.55
N ALA A 133 -13.16 17.36 5.39
CA ALA A 133 -12.39 18.40 4.69
C ALA A 133 -13.26 19.62 4.32
N ARG A 134 -14.48 19.40 3.78
CA ARG A 134 -15.43 20.50 3.50
C ARG A 134 -15.76 21.28 4.76
N TYR A 135 -16.13 20.61 5.85
CA TYR A 135 -16.50 21.28 7.10
C TYR A 135 -15.35 22.08 7.69
N GLY A 136 -14.13 21.54 7.72
CA GLY A 136 -12.99 22.28 8.25
C GLY A 136 -12.59 23.48 7.37
N ALA A 137 -12.68 23.35 6.04
CA ALA A 137 -12.46 24.47 5.13
C ALA A 137 -13.54 25.56 5.28
N GLU A 138 -14.82 25.19 5.40
CA GLU A 138 -15.92 26.13 5.65
C GLU A 138 -15.78 26.85 7.00
N ALA A 139 -15.30 26.15 8.03
CA ALA A 139 -14.98 26.75 9.35
C ALA A 139 -13.75 27.68 9.30
N GLY A 140 -13.01 27.66 8.19
CA GLY A 140 -11.87 28.53 7.93
C GLY A 140 -10.57 28.04 8.54
N ALA A 141 -10.28 26.74 8.44
CA ALA A 141 -8.95 26.19 8.65
C ALA A 141 -7.97 26.70 7.58
N ASP A 142 -6.72 26.94 7.97
CA ASP A 142 -5.67 27.47 7.10
C ASP A 142 -5.02 26.38 6.22
N LEU A 143 -5.08 25.11 6.66
CA LEU A 143 -4.57 23.93 5.98
C LEU A 143 -5.24 22.65 6.49
N ILE A 144 -5.07 21.55 5.76
CA ILE A 144 -5.47 20.20 6.18
C ILE A 144 -4.21 19.38 6.47
N HIS A 145 -4.18 18.75 7.63
CA HIS A 145 -3.14 17.80 8.05
C HIS A 145 -3.78 16.42 8.15
N ILE A 146 -3.50 15.55 7.18
CA ILE A 146 -3.89 14.15 7.20
C ILE A 146 -2.78 13.40 7.95
N GLU A 147 -3.06 12.83 9.11
CA GLU A 147 -2.01 12.28 9.98
C GLU A 147 -2.25 10.82 10.42
N THR A 148 -1.16 10.11 10.73
CA THR A 148 -1.17 8.74 11.24
C THR A 148 -1.79 7.73 10.26
N MET A 149 -1.63 7.94 8.96
CA MET A 149 -2.14 6.99 7.97
C MET A 149 -1.23 5.75 7.90
N SER A 150 -1.82 4.57 8.06
CA SER A 150 -1.10 3.28 8.04
C SER A 150 -1.26 2.50 6.73
N ASP A 151 -1.99 3.07 5.76
CA ASP A 151 -2.27 2.45 4.47
C ASP A 151 -2.20 3.48 3.34
N THR A 152 -1.56 3.10 2.22
CA THR A 152 -1.42 3.98 1.04
C THR A 152 -2.75 4.24 0.34
N TYR A 153 -3.69 3.30 0.40
CA TYR A 153 -4.96 3.45 -0.30
C TYR A 153 -5.88 4.43 0.42
N GLU A 154 -5.94 4.31 1.75
CA GLU A 154 -6.69 5.21 2.61
C GLU A 154 -6.17 6.65 2.55
N VAL A 155 -4.84 6.85 2.62
CA VAL A 155 -4.26 8.21 2.48
C VAL A 155 -4.50 8.77 1.09
N LYS A 156 -4.53 7.93 0.04
CA LYS A 156 -4.91 8.39 -1.30
C LYS A 156 -6.36 8.89 -1.33
N ALA A 157 -7.30 8.16 -0.73
CA ALA A 157 -8.69 8.60 -0.60
C ALA A 157 -8.78 9.94 0.15
N ALA A 158 -8.08 10.08 1.28
CA ALA A 158 -8.05 11.30 2.08
C ALA A 158 -7.45 12.50 1.33
N VAL A 159 -6.32 12.31 0.63
CA VAL A 159 -5.68 13.38 -0.15
C VAL A 159 -6.55 13.80 -1.34
N LEU A 160 -7.14 12.85 -2.07
CA LEU A 160 -8.08 13.17 -3.14
C LEU A 160 -9.30 13.93 -2.61
N ALA A 161 -9.88 13.48 -1.50
CA ALA A 161 -10.98 14.17 -0.85
C ALA A 161 -10.62 15.60 -0.46
N ALA A 162 -9.49 15.81 0.22
CA ALA A 162 -9.04 17.14 0.62
C ALA A 162 -8.81 18.06 -0.59
N LYS A 163 -8.17 17.56 -1.65
CA LYS A 163 -7.81 18.37 -2.83
C LYS A 163 -8.97 18.62 -3.80
N GLU A 164 -9.93 17.70 -3.90
CA GLU A 164 -11.10 17.86 -4.76
C GLU A 164 -12.16 18.75 -4.11
N GLN A 165 -12.25 18.74 -2.78
CA GLN A 165 -13.25 19.50 -2.04
C GLN A 165 -12.77 20.88 -1.58
N THR A 166 -11.45 21.13 -1.57
CA THR A 166 -10.88 22.37 -1.00
C THR A 166 -9.71 22.89 -1.84
N GLY A 167 -9.40 24.19 -1.67
CA GLY A 167 -8.22 24.83 -2.30
C GLY A 167 -7.07 25.11 -1.33
N ILE A 168 -7.23 24.75 -0.05
CA ILE A 168 -6.23 25.02 0.99
C ILE A 168 -5.10 23.98 0.96
N PRO A 169 -3.91 24.28 1.52
CA PRO A 169 -2.78 23.35 1.47
C PRO A 169 -3.06 22.03 2.20
N VAL A 170 -2.52 20.94 1.68
CA VAL A 170 -2.72 19.57 2.20
C VAL A 170 -1.38 18.95 2.58
N PHE A 171 -1.25 18.56 3.84
CA PHE A 171 -0.14 17.79 4.37
C PHE A 171 -0.57 16.35 4.62
N ALA A 172 0.35 15.40 4.45
CA ALA A 172 0.09 13.98 4.72
C ALA A 172 1.24 13.35 5.50
N THR A 173 0.97 12.76 6.65
CA THR A 173 1.96 11.99 7.41
C THR A 173 1.50 10.56 7.67
N LEU A 174 2.47 9.65 7.68
CA LEU A 174 2.23 8.22 7.78
C LEU A 174 2.97 7.61 8.96
N ILE A 175 2.50 6.43 9.37
CA ILE A 175 3.12 5.63 10.42
C ILE A 175 3.81 4.40 9.80
N PHE A 176 5.13 4.42 9.79
CA PHE A 176 5.97 3.29 9.37
C PHE A 176 6.48 2.53 10.59
N ASP A 177 6.66 1.22 10.42
CA ASP A 177 7.40 0.39 11.38
C ASP A 177 8.93 0.65 11.31
N GLU A 178 9.69 -0.03 12.17
CA GLU A 178 11.15 0.07 12.20
C GLU A 178 11.84 -0.40 10.90
N ARG A 179 11.13 -1.15 10.04
CA ARG A 179 11.61 -1.62 8.74
C ARG A 179 11.27 -0.65 7.61
N GLY A 180 10.60 0.47 7.90
CA GLY A 180 10.16 1.42 6.88
C GLY A 180 8.96 0.92 6.08
N LYS A 181 8.10 0.10 6.69
CA LYS A 181 6.89 -0.45 6.08
C LYS A 181 5.61 0.05 6.75
N LEU A 182 4.59 0.33 5.95
CA LEU A 182 3.22 0.56 6.40
C LEU A 182 2.54 -0.77 6.76
N LEU A 183 1.39 -0.71 7.43
CA LEU A 183 0.62 -1.89 7.83
C LEU A 183 0.30 -2.82 6.64
N THR A 184 -0.01 -2.24 5.48
CA THR A 184 -0.36 -2.96 4.25
C THR A 184 0.85 -3.32 3.36
N GLY A 185 2.08 -2.99 3.79
CA GLY A 185 3.32 -3.34 3.08
C GLY A 185 3.96 -2.22 2.26
N GLY A 186 3.36 -1.03 2.24
CA GLY A 186 3.91 0.17 1.60
C GLY A 186 5.31 0.50 2.04
N ASP A 187 6.24 0.57 1.09
CA ASP A 187 7.57 1.13 1.34
C ASP A 187 7.57 2.66 1.25
N VAL A 188 8.63 3.25 1.81
CA VAL A 188 8.86 4.68 1.81
C VAL A 188 8.91 5.24 0.38
N THR A 189 9.63 4.58 -0.52
CA THR A 189 9.86 5.06 -1.90
C THR A 189 8.55 5.18 -2.68
N GLY A 190 7.71 4.16 -2.66
CA GLY A 190 6.43 4.10 -3.35
C GLY A 190 5.40 5.05 -2.75
N THR A 191 5.40 5.19 -1.43
CA THR A 191 4.55 6.14 -0.71
C THR A 191 4.89 7.58 -1.07
N VAL A 192 6.18 7.96 -1.06
CA VAL A 192 6.64 9.29 -1.45
C VAL A 192 6.29 9.58 -2.90
N ALA A 193 6.53 8.63 -3.81
CA ALA A 193 6.19 8.78 -5.22
C ALA A 193 4.68 9.04 -5.43
N MET A 194 3.82 8.29 -4.73
CA MET A 194 2.37 8.45 -4.78
C MET A 194 1.92 9.80 -4.25
N LEU A 195 2.32 10.17 -3.02
CA LEU A 195 1.88 11.43 -2.39
C LEU A 195 2.37 12.66 -3.16
N GLU A 196 3.60 12.64 -3.65
CA GLU A 196 4.12 13.71 -4.50
C GLU A 196 3.38 13.76 -5.85
N GLY A 197 3.01 12.60 -6.41
CA GLY A 197 2.17 12.50 -7.61
C GLY A 197 0.78 13.09 -7.42
N LEU A 198 0.15 12.83 -6.26
CA LEU A 198 -1.12 13.44 -5.84
C LEU A 198 -0.97 14.93 -5.55
N GLY A 199 0.25 15.44 -5.40
CA GLY A 199 0.59 16.85 -5.25
C GLY A 199 0.25 17.41 -3.87
N VAL A 200 0.56 16.67 -2.80
CA VAL A 200 0.55 17.21 -1.43
C VAL A 200 1.57 18.35 -1.29
N ASP A 201 1.29 19.33 -0.42
CA ASP A 201 2.17 20.47 -0.19
C ASP A 201 3.36 20.12 0.73
N ALA A 202 3.21 19.09 1.57
CA ALA A 202 4.27 18.49 2.39
C ALA A 202 3.88 17.04 2.77
N LEU A 203 4.88 16.19 2.99
CA LEU A 203 4.66 14.79 3.41
C LEU A 203 5.61 14.40 4.54
N GLY A 204 5.34 13.33 5.27
CA GLY A 204 6.30 12.90 6.29
C GLY A 204 5.82 11.78 7.18
N ILE A 205 6.35 11.76 8.40
CA ILE A 205 6.11 10.69 9.38
C ILE A 205 5.71 11.25 10.73
N ASN A 206 4.77 10.57 11.38
CA ASN A 206 4.34 10.89 12.72
C ASN A 206 3.99 9.61 13.50
N CYS A 207 4.03 9.71 14.83
CA CYS A 207 3.67 8.63 15.74
C CYS A 207 4.49 7.33 15.54
N GLY A 208 4.11 6.26 16.25
CA GLY A 208 4.74 4.92 16.23
C GLY A 208 6.12 4.83 16.86
N LEU A 209 7.03 5.72 16.46
CA LEU A 209 8.45 5.68 16.78
C LEU A 209 8.91 6.93 17.54
N GLY A 210 9.99 6.77 18.31
CA GLY A 210 10.73 7.89 18.87
C GLY A 210 11.60 8.60 17.82
N PRO A 211 12.19 9.75 18.17
CA PRO A 211 12.94 10.56 17.21
C PRO A 211 14.23 9.88 16.70
N GLU A 212 14.87 9.05 17.52
CA GLU A 212 16.04 8.26 17.12
C GLU A 212 15.70 7.24 16.04
N GLN A 213 14.63 6.45 16.27
CA GLN A 213 14.19 5.40 15.36
C GLN A 213 13.66 5.95 14.03
N MET A 214 13.21 7.21 13.99
CA MET A 214 12.75 7.86 12.75
C MET A 214 13.87 8.31 11.82
N LEU A 215 15.13 8.43 12.29
CA LEU A 215 16.25 8.94 11.48
C LEU A 215 16.51 8.15 10.19
N PRO A 216 16.54 6.80 10.18
CA PRO A 216 16.74 6.03 8.95
C PRO A 216 15.61 6.26 7.94
N ILE A 217 14.37 6.30 8.40
CA ILE A 217 13.17 6.51 7.57
C ILE A 217 13.19 7.92 6.97
N LEU A 218 13.54 8.94 7.76
CA LEU A 218 13.69 10.32 7.28
C LEU A 218 14.73 10.43 6.16
N LYS A 219 15.88 9.76 6.29
CA LYS A 219 16.92 9.76 5.24
C LYS A 219 16.40 9.20 3.92
N GLU A 220 15.61 8.12 3.99
CA GLU A 220 15.00 7.52 2.81
C GLU A 220 13.94 8.44 2.19
N ILE A 221 13.08 9.07 3.01
CA ILE A 221 12.11 10.07 2.52
C ILE A 221 12.82 11.22 1.81
N CYS A 222 13.84 11.83 2.44
CA CYS A 222 14.57 12.97 1.87
C CYS A 222 15.34 12.62 0.58
N ARG A 223 15.65 11.34 0.34
CA ARG A 223 16.26 10.87 -0.91
C ARG A 223 15.30 11.04 -2.08
N HIS A 224 14.02 10.72 -1.89
CA HIS A 224 13.02 10.64 -2.96
C HIS A 224 12.05 11.83 -3.01
N ALA A 225 11.86 12.54 -1.90
CA ALA A 225 10.93 13.65 -1.80
C ALA A 225 11.48 14.94 -2.44
N SER A 226 10.66 15.58 -3.27
CA SER A 226 10.89 16.93 -3.82
C SER A 226 10.11 18.01 -3.06
N VAL A 227 9.28 17.60 -2.10
CA VAL A 227 8.45 18.47 -1.26
C VAL A 227 8.99 18.50 0.17
N PRO A 228 8.65 19.52 1.00
CA PRO A 228 9.07 19.59 2.39
C PRO A 228 8.67 18.36 3.20
N VAL A 229 9.59 17.91 4.07
CA VAL A 229 9.39 16.71 4.90
C VAL A 229 8.99 17.07 6.33
N ILE A 230 7.93 16.41 6.83
CA ILE A 230 7.36 16.57 8.17
C ILE A 230 7.85 15.46 9.10
N VAL A 231 8.19 15.78 10.35
CA VAL A 231 8.51 14.78 11.37
C VAL A 231 7.86 15.14 12.72
N LYS A 232 6.97 14.26 13.23
CA LYS A 232 6.32 14.37 14.55
C LYS A 232 6.49 13.07 15.36
N PRO A 233 7.65 12.85 15.98
CA PRO A 233 7.92 11.62 16.75
C PRO A 233 7.17 11.61 18.09
N ASN A 234 7.02 10.42 18.67
CA ASN A 234 6.58 10.27 20.06
C ASN A 234 7.69 10.70 21.03
N ALA A 235 7.32 11.03 22.28
CA ALA A 235 8.28 11.26 23.38
C ALA A 235 8.88 9.94 23.91
N GLY A 236 9.27 9.04 23.01
CA GLY A 236 9.65 7.65 23.31
C GLY A 236 8.48 6.67 23.23
N LEU A 237 8.74 5.42 23.61
CA LEU A 237 7.71 4.39 23.68
C LEU A 237 6.84 4.58 24.93
N PRO A 238 5.53 4.31 24.85
CA PRO A 238 4.63 4.41 26.01
C PRO A 238 5.01 3.39 27.08
N LYS A 239 4.97 3.82 28.34
CA LYS A 239 5.08 2.99 29.54
C LYS A 239 3.94 3.28 30.48
N GLN A 240 3.60 2.41 31.42
CA GLN A 240 2.61 2.72 32.45
C GLN A 240 3.30 2.90 33.80
N ARG A 241 2.89 3.91 34.56
CA ARG A 241 3.23 4.08 35.97
C ARG A 241 1.97 4.51 36.71
N ASP A 242 1.62 3.79 37.78
CA ASP A 242 0.45 4.08 38.62
C ASP A 242 -0.89 4.22 37.84
N GLY A 243 -1.12 3.34 36.86
CA GLY A 243 -2.34 3.36 36.05
C GLY A 243 -2.39 4.46 34.97
N LYS A 244 -1.31 5.21 34.77
CA LYS A 244 -1.20 6.28 33.76
C LYS A 244 -0.15 5.96 32.71
N THR A 245 -0.43 6.27 31.45
CA THR A 245 0.55 6.18 30.36
C THR A 245 1.57 7.33 30.50
N CYS A 246 2.84 7.00 30.66
CA CYS A 246 3.98 7.90 30.78
C CYS A 246 4.97 7.68 29.63
N TYR A 247 5.73 8.74 29.33
CA TYR A 247 6.75 8.76 28.30
C TYR A 247 8.06 9.23 28.91
N ASP A 248 9.15 8.49 28.66
CA ASP A 248 10.41 8.67 29.39
C ASP A 248 11.36 9.71 28.76
N VAL A 249 11.08 10.19 27.55
CA VAL A 249 11.95 11.18 26.90
C VAL A 249 11.64 12.56 27.44
N THR A 250 12.63 13.20 28.08
CA THR A 250 12.47 14.56 28.61
C THR A 250 12.46 15.61 27.49
N PRO A 251 11.95 16.83 27.73
CA PRO A 251 12.00 17.94 26.77
C PRO A 251 13.38 18.21 26.18
N GLU A 252 14.44 18.11 26.98
CA GLU A 252 15.83 18.37 26.55
C GLU A 252 16.36 17.26 25.64
N ILE A 253 16.09 16.00 25.97
CA ILE A 253 16.49 14.86 25.14
C ILE A 253 15.74 14.89 23.81
N PHE A 254 14.42 15.13 23.86
CA PHE A 254 13.60 15.28 22.67
C PHE A 254 14.15 16.39 21.77
N ALA A 255 14.38 17.58 22.31
CA ALA A 255 14.93 18.72 21.57
C ALA A 255 16.32 18.42 20.96
N GLY A 256 17.17 17.65 21.64
CA GLY A 256 18.47 17.21 21.14
C GLY A 256 18.34 16.37 19.86
N TRP A 257 17.43 15.40 19.85
CA TRP A 257 17.16 14.60 18.65
C TRP A 257 16.47 15.39 17.54
N MET A 258 15.56 16.31 17.87
CA MET A 258 14.89 17.15 16.86
C MET A 258 15.90 17.99 16.06
N LYS A 259 17.00 18.45 16.68
CA LYS A 259 18.09 19.11 15.94
C LYS A 259 18.68 18.20 14.85
N GLN A 260 18.95 16.94 15.20
CA GLN A 260 19.50 15.97 14.24
C GLN A 260 18.52 15.67 13.10
N LEU A 261 17.22 15.63 13.39
CA LEU A 261 16.18 15.48 12.36
C LEU A 261 16.16 16.68 11.40
N VAL A 262 16.28 17.91 11.90
CA VAL A 262 16.41 19.12 11.06
C VAL A 262 17.68 19.06 10.22
N GLU A 263 18.82 18.72 10.82
CA GLU A 263 20.11 18.56 10.12
C GLU A 263 20.05 17.47 9.03
N THR A 264 19.21 16.45 9.21
CA THR A 264 19.01 15.36 8.25
C THR A 264 18.12 15.79 7.07
N GLY A 265 17.20 16.74 7.27
CA GLY A 265 16.35 17.28 6.19
C GLY A 265 14.89 17.57 6.57
N ALA A 266 14.50 17.40 7.83
CA ALA A 266 13.14 17.76 8.27
C ALA A 266 12.93 19.28 8.13
N CYS A 267 11.86 19.66 7.43
CA CYS A 267 11.49 21.05 7.17
C CYS A 267 10.36 21.54 8.08
N ILE A 268 9.55 20.62 8.59
CA ILE A 268 8.45 20.89 9.51
C ILE A 268 8.57 19.89 10.65
N ILE A 269 8.70 20.37 11.89
CA ILE A 269 8.94 19.52 13.06
C ILE A 269 7.94 19.79 14.16
N GLY A 270 7.50 18.74 14.85
CA GLY A 270 6.60 18.83 15.99
C GLY A 270 6.74 17.61 16.88
N GLY A 271 5.71 17.32 17.66
CA GLY A 271 5.62 16.13 18.49
C GLY A 271 4.28 15.42 18.36
N CYS A 272 4.25 14.11 18.63
CA CYS A 272 3.02 13.33 18.69
C CYS A 272 2.77 12.85 20.14
N CYS A 273 2.45 11.58 20.35
CA CYS A 273 2.09 11.04 21.66
C CYS A 273 3.20 11.27 22.71
N GLY A 274 2.80 11.72 23.91
CA GLY A 274 3.70 12.02 25.02
C GLY A 274 4.41 13.36 24.97
N THR A 275 4.33 14.10 23.86
CA THR A 275 4.92 15.44 23.77
C THR A 275 3.97 16.50 24.34
N THR A 276 4.53 17.45 25.09
CA THR A 276 3.78 18.49 25.82
C THR A 276 4.25 19.89 25.41
N PRO A 277 3.59 20.98 25.85
CA PRO A 277 4.09 22.34 25.59
C PRO A 277 5.53 22.58 26.09
N ALA A 278 5.98 21.86 27.12
CA ALA A 278 7.39 21.91 27.56
C ALA A 278 8.35 21.32 26.51
N HIS A 279 7.99 20.19 25.90
CA HIS A 279 8.75 19.58 24.80
C HIS A 279 8.83 20.51 23.59
N ILE A 280 7.68 21.07 23.18
CA ILE A 280 7.61 22.00 22.04
C ILE A 280 8.43 23.26 22.31
N ARG A 281 8.41 23.79 23.53
CA ARG A 281 9.22 24.96 23.91
C ARG A 281 10.72 24.65 23.86
N ALA A 282 11.14 23.49 24.38
CA ALA A 282 12.53 23.04 24.32
C ALA A 282 13.00 22.82 22.88
N MET A 283 12.20 22.12 22.07
CA MET A 283 12.45 21.89 20.63
C MET A 283 12.57 23.22 19.87
N THR A 284 11.61 24.12 20.07
CA THR A 284 11.60 25.41 19.37
C THR A 284 12.80 26.26 19.76
N LYS A 285 13.12 26.33 21.07
CA LYS A 285 14.33 27.04 21.54
C LYS A 285 15.61 26.43 20.95
N ALA A 286 15.66 25.12 20.81
CA ALA A 286 16.81 24.38 20.29
C ALA A 286 17.00 24.57 18.78
N CYS A 287 15.92 24.57 18.00
CA CYS A 287 16.00 24.51 16.54
C CYS A 287 15.71 25.85 15.83
N ARG A 288 15.16 26.84 16.53
CA ARG A 288 14.87 28.15 15.95
C ARG A 288 16.17 28.81 15.47
N GLY A 289 16.16 29.23 14.20
CA GLY A 289 17.33 29.82 13.54
C GLY A 289 18.27 28.81 12.87
N MET A 290 18.01 27.51 12.98
CA MET A 290 18.71 26.51 12.17
C MET A 290 18.36 26.69 10.68
N GLN A 291 19.35 26.47 9.82
CA GLN A 291 19.13 26.42 8.38
C GLN A 291 18.53 25.07 8.02
N ILE A 292 17.43 25.08 7.28
CA ILE A 292 16.88 23.84 6.71
C ILE A 292 17.67 23.42 5.47
N GLN A 293 17.69 22.12 5.20
CA GLN A 293 18.02 21.65 3.87
C GLN A 293 16.82 21.92 2.95
N VAL A 294 16.97 22.86 2.02
CA VAL A 294 15.91 23.18 1.07
C VAL A 294 15.61 21.94 0.22
N PRO A 295 14.35 21.47 0.15
CA PRO A 295 13.98 20.35 -0.71
C PRO A 295 14.39 20.61 -2.15
N THR A 296 15.16 19.68 -2.71
CA THR A 296 15.61 19.73 -4.10
C THR A 296 14.67 18.92 -4.98
N GLU A 297 14.39 19.40 -6.18
CA GLU A 297 13.67 18.61 -7.17
C GLU A 297 14.45 17.32 -7.50
N LYS A 298 13.81 16.17 -7.28
CA LYS A 298 14.38 14.86 -7.65
C LYS A 298 14.04 14.52 -9.09
N THR A 299 14.91 13.80 -9.79
CA THR A 299 14.77 13.47 -11.22
C THR A 299 14.49 12.00 -11.49
N GLU A 300 14.34 11.17 -10.46
CA GLU A 300 14.04 9.75 -10.61
C GLU A 300 12.61 9.55 -11.13
N THR A 301 12.46 8.71 -12.16
CA THR A 301 11.16 8.26 -12.66
C THR A 301 10.75 7.02 -11.88
N ILE A 302 9.67 7.11 -11.12
CA ILE A 302 9.21 6.06 -10.21
C ILE A 302 7.75 5.77 -10.46
N VAL A 303 7.43 4.49 -10.65
CA VAL A 303 6.07 3.93 -10.59
C VAL A 303 5.98 3.04 -9.36
N SER A 304 4.81 2.94 -8.74
CA SER A 304 4.63 2.17 -7.51
C SER A 304 3.27 1.53 -7.44
N SER A 305 3.22 0.34 -6.83
CA SER A 305 2.01 -0.25 -6.26
C SER A 305 1.98 0.04 -4.75
N TYR A 306 1.06 -0.61 -4.04
CA TYR A 306 1.00 -0.60 -2.59
C TYR A 306 2.22 -1.25 -1.92
N GLY A 307 2.91 -2.19 -2.58
CA GLY A 307 3.91 -3.06 -1.93
C GLY A 307 5.32 -2.94 -2.51
N GLN A 308 5.45 -2.31 -3.68
CA GLN A 308 6.71 -2.21 -4.40
C GLN A 308 6.79 -0.94 -5.25
N ALA A 309 7.93 -0.25 -5.18
CA ALA A 309 8.32 0.78 -6.13
C ALA A 309 9.28 0.23 -7.20
N VAL A 310 9.12 0.71 -8.44
CA VAL A 310 10.04 0.45 -9.55
C VAL A 310 10.59 1.79 -10.04
N VAL A 311 11.90 1.96 -9.88
CA VAL A 311 12.64 3.11 -10.41
C VAL A 311 13.08 2.79 -11.83
N LEU A 312 12.60 3.57 -12.81
CA LEU A 312 13.04 3.46 -14.19
C LEU A 312 14.41 4.14 -14.31
N GLY A 313 15.47 3.34 -14.14
CA GLY A 313 16.86 3.76 -14.18
C GLY A 313 17.54 3.53 -15.53
N ASP A 314 18.86 3.30 -15.50
CA ASP A 314 19.63 2.88 -16.67
C ASP A 314 19.65 1.35 -16.83
N CYS A 315 19.44 0.62 -15.73
CA CYS A 315 19.10 -0.80 -15.80
C CYS A 315 17.68 -0.92 -16.38
N PRO A 316 17.50 -1.63 -17.51
CA PRO A 316 16.21 -1.71 -18.18
C PRO A 316 15.20 -2.50 -17.33
N VAL A 317 13.94 -2.08 -17.34
CA VAL A 317 12.83 -2.78 -16.68
C VAL A 317 11.96 -3.53 -17.68
N ILE A 318 11.35 -4.62 -17.23
CA ILE A 318 10.41 -5.43 -18.02
C ILE A 318 8.98 -5.06 -17.66
N ILE A 319 8.21 -4.64 -18.66
CA ILE A 319 6.75 -4.48 -18.58
C ILE A 319 6.12 -5.69 -19.27
N GLY A 320 5.33 -6.48 -18.55
CA GLY A 320 4.71 -7.69 -19.08
C GLY A 320 3.47 -7.39 -19.94
N GLU A 321 3.52 -7.78 -21.22
CA GLU A 321 2.50 -7.45 -22.25
C GLU A 321 1.27 -8.40 -22.32
N ARG A 322 1.17 -9.39 -21.42
CA ARG A 322 0.26 -10.52 -21.64
C ARG A 322 -1.19 -10.27 -21.21
N ILE A 323 -1.47 -9.31 -20.34
CA ILE A 323 -2.82 -8.89 -19.97
C ILE A 323 -3.32 -7.92 -21.05
N ASN A 324 -3.66 -8.50 -22.21
CA ASN A 324 -4.09 -7.74 -23.39
C ASN A 324 -4.90 -8.66 -24.32
N PRO A 325 -6.16 -8.34 -24.66
CA PRO A 325 -7.02 -9.17 -25.51
C PRO A 325 -6.62 -9.21 -26.98
N THR A 326 -5.77 -8.30 -27.44
CA THR A 326 -5.42 -8.14 -28.87
C THR A 326 -4.80 -9.43 -29.43
N GLY A 327 -5.46 -10.00 -30.45
CA GLY A 327 -5.03 -11.25 -31.09
C GLY A 327 -5.18 -12.54 -30.25
N LYS A 328 -5.70 -12.47 -29.02
CA LYS A 328 -5.78 -13.63 -28.09
C LYS A 328 -7.22 -14.10 -27.89
N LYS A 329 -7.66 -15.13 -28.64
CA LYS A 329 -9.03 -15.65 -28.59
C LYS A 329 -9.51 -16.02 -27.17
N ARG A 330 -8.70 -16.75 -26.39
CA ARG A 330 -9.06 -17.14 -25.02
C ARG A 330 -9.20 -15.94 -24.09
N PHE A 331 -8.31 -14.95 -24.20
CA PHE A 331 -8.38 -13.74 -23.37
C PHE A 331 -9.63 -12.91 -23.68
N LYS A 332 -9.97 -12.76 -24.98
CA LYS A 332 -11.22 -12.13 -25.39
C LYS A 332 -12.45 -12.85 -24.84
N GLN A 333 -12.41 -14.18 -24.82
CA GLN A 333 -13.51 -14.98 -24.25
C GLN A 333 -13.62 -14.77 -22.75
N ALA A 334 -12.50 -14.78 -22.03
CA ALA A 334 -12.48 -14.56 -20.58
C ALA A 334 -13.09 -13.21 -20.19
N LEU A 335 -12.75 -12.13 -20.89
CA LEU A 335 -13.37 -10.81 -20.66
C LEU A 335 -14.89 -10.82 -20.90
N LYS A 336 -15.38 -11.56 -21.91
CA LYS A 336 -16.82 -11.65 -22.22
C LYS A 336 -17.58 -12.51 -21.21
N GLU A 337 -16.93 -13.52 -20.65
CA GLU A 337 -17.49 -14.44 -19.67
C GLU A 337 -17.31 -13.93 -18.23
N HIS A 338 -16.68 -12.76 -18.02
CA HIS A 338 -16.27 -12.27 -16.70
C HIS A 338 -15.39 -13.26 -15.92
N ASP A 339 -14.53 -14.01 -16.62
CA ASP A 339 -13.53 -14.91 -16.03
C ASP A 339 -12.31 -14.08 -15.60
N ILE A 340 -12.45 -13.36 -14.48
CA ILE A 340 -11.40 -12.51 -13.89
C ILE A 340 -10.21 -13.36 -13.44
N ASP A 341 -10.48 -14.56 -12.92
CA ASP A 341 -9.50 -15.55 -12.48
C ASP A 341 -8.43 -15.84 -13.55
N TYR A 342 -8.83 -15.97 -14.82
CA TYR A 342 -7.91 -16.13 -15.94
C TYR A 342 -6.95 -14.94 -16.10
N ILE A 343 -7.43 -13.72 -15.88
CA ILE A 343 -6.64 -12.49 -15.97
C ILE A 343 -5.63 -12.41 -14.82
N LEU A 344 -6.07 -12.74 -13.61
CA LEU A 344 -5.23 -12.78 -12.41
C LEU A 344 -4.10 -13.81 -12.55
N LYS A 345 -4.40 -15.00 -13.07
CA LYS A 345 -3.40 -16.03 -13.39
C LYS A 345 -2.35 -15.55 -14.39
N GLU A 346 -2.74 -14.75 -15.37
CA GLU A 346 -1.78 -14.15 -16.31
C GLU A 346 -0.88 -13.12 -15.62
N GLY A 347 -1.40 -12.33 -14.67
CA GLY A 347 -0.61 -11.43 -13.82
C GLY A 347 0.44 -12.17 -13.00
N ILE A 348 0.03 -13.21 -12.25
CA ILE A 348 0.92 -14.05 -11.43
C ILE A 348 2.01 -14.68 -12.29
N ARG A 349 1.61 -15.27 -13.42
CA ARG A 349 2.56 -15.94 -14.33
C ARG A 349 3.62 -14.97 -14.85
N GLN A 350 3.23 -13.76 -15.21
CA GLN A 350 4.19 -12.76 -15.68
C GLN A 350 5.15 -12.30 -14.57
N GLN A 351 4.66 -12.14 -13.34
CA GLN A 351 5.50 -11.86 -12.18
C GLN A 351 6.54 -12.97 -11.97
N GLU A 352 6.13 -14.23 -11.99
CA GLU A 352 7.05 -15.39 -11.84
C GLU A 352 8.06 -15.49 -12.98
N GLN A 353 7.69 -15.01 -14.18
CA GLN A 353 8.56 -14.95 -15.34
C GLN A 353 9.52 -13.75 -15.33
N GLY A 354 9.44 -12.87 -14.32
CA GLY A 354 10.35 -11.76 -14.12
C GLY A 354 9.87 -10.41 -14.67
N ALA A 355 8.55 -10.21 -14.83
CA ALA A 355 8.01 -8.88 -15.04
C ALA A 355 8.25 -7.99 -13.82
N HIS A 356 8.56 -6.71 -14.07
CA HIS A 356 8.70 -5.69 -13.02
C HIS A 356 7.46 -4.80 -12.93
N ILE A 357 6.74 -4.64 -14.05
CA ILE A 357 5.49 -3.88 -14.18
C ILE A 357 4.55 -4.75 -15.05
N LEU A 358 3.24 -4.67 -14.84
CA LEU A 358 2.25 -5.35 -15.68
C LEU A 358 1.50 -4.34 -16.55
N ASP A 359 1.53 -4.52 -17.87
CA ASP A 359 0.65 -3.80 -18.79
C ASP A 359 -0.75 -4.39 -18.72
N VAL A 360 -1.76 -3.55 -18.46
CA VAL A 360 -3.15 -3.95 -18.26
C VAL A 360 -4.03 -3.28 -19.30
N ASN A 361 -4.39 -4.04 -20.32
CA ASN A 361 -5.34 -3.66 -21.35
C ASN A 361 -6.55 -4.61 -21.31
N VAL A 362 -7.73 -4.06 -21.10
CA VAL A 362 -9.01 -4.79 -21.11
C VAL A 362 -9.93 -4.34 -22.25
N GLY A 363 -9.40 -3.54 -23.18
CA GLY A 363 -10.15 -2.96 -24.28
C GLY A 363 -10.69 -4.03 -25.23
N LEU A 364 -12.01 -4.20 -25.27
CA LEU A 364 -12.70 -5.10 -26.17
C LEU A 364 -13.99 -4.45 -26.67
N PRO A 365 -14.31 -4.54 -27.97
CA PRO A 365 -15.65 -4.18 -28.44
C PRO A 365 -16.69 -5.02 -27.69
N ASP A 366 -17.83 -4.41 -27.38
CA ASP A 366 -19.01 -5.03 -26.76
C ASP A 366 -18.94 -5.27 -25.24
N ILE A 367 -17.95 -4.71 -24.51
CA ILE A 367 -17.94 -4.72 -23.03
C ILE A 367 -17.90 -3.30 -22.47
N ASP A 368 -18.28 -3.14 -21.20
CA ASP A 368 -18.07 -1.89 -20.44
C ASP A 368 -16.60 -1.83 -19.99
N GLU A 369 -15.73 -1.27 -20.83
CA GLU A 369 -14.30 -1.13 -20.55
C GLU A 369 -14.03 -0.35 -19.25
N PRO A 370 -14.70 0.79 -18.96
CA PRO A 370 -14.53 1.48 -17.68
C PRO A 370 -14.82 0.62 -16.45
N ALA A 371 -15.90 -0.16 -16.45
CA ALA A 371 -16.24 -1.04 -15.33
C ALA A 371 -15.25 -2.22 -15.21
N MET A 372 -14.94 -2.88 -16.34
CA MET A 372 -14.01 -4.01 -16.38
C MET A 372 -12.59 -3.59 -15.96
N MET A 373 -12.12 -2.41 -16.38
CA MET A 373 -10.80 -1.89 -15.99
C MET A 373 -10.73 -1.63 -14.48
N GLU A 374 -11.79 -1.05 -13.90
CA GLU A 374 -11.86 -0.79 -12.47
C GLU A 374 -11.79 -2.09 -11.66
N GLU A 375 -12.56 -3.10 -12.04
CA GLU A 375 -12.60 -4.43 -11.42
C GLU A 375 -11.23 -5.14 -11.55
N VAL A 376 -10.69 -5.22 -12.76
CA VAL A 376 -9.40 -5.89 -13.00
C VAL A 376 -8.25 -5.20 -12.25
N VAL A 377 -8.24 -3.87 -12.16
CA VAL A 377 -7.22 -3.14 -11.38
C VAL A 377 -7.34 -3.44 -9.88
N LYS A 378 -8.57 -3.46 -9.32
CA LYS A 378 -8.82 -3.81 -7.90
C LYS A 378 -8.35 -5.22 -7.57
N GLU A 379 -8.66 -6.19 -8.43
CA GLU A 379 -8.32 -7.59 -8.20
C GLU A 379 -6.82 -7.85 -8.39
N LEU A 380 -6.20 -7.29 -9.45
CA LEU A 380 -4.76 -7.43 -9.68
C LEU A 380 -3.94 -6.83 -8.53
N GLN A 381 -4.28 -5.63 -8.06
CA GLN A 381 -3.53 -5.02 -6.95
C GLN A 381 -3.72 -5.77 -5.61
N GLY A 382 -4.72 -6.65 -5.50
CA GLY A 382 -4.83 -7.57 -4.36
C GLY A 382 -3.75 -8.66 -4.42
N ILE A 383 -3.65 -9.35 -5.55
CA ILE A 383 -2.81 -10.56 -5.69
C ILE A 383 -1.34 -10.29 -6.01
N THR A 384 -1.01 -9.15 -6.61
CA THR A 384 0.36 -8.80 -7.03
C THR A 384 0.83 -7.49 -6.40
N SER A 385 2.10 -7.48 -5.99
CA SER A 385 2.78 -6.26 -5.58
C SER A 385 3.43 -5.52 -6.76
N LEU A 386 3.33 -6.01 -8.00
CA LEU A 386 3.92 -5.31 -9.15
C LEU A 386 3.13 -4.04 -9.47
N PRO A 387 3.81 -2.92 -9.81
CA PRO A 387 3.14 -1.76 -10.38
C PRO A 387 2.40 -2.10 -11.68
N LEU A 388 1.32 -1.35 -11.94
CA LEU A 388 0.49 -1.53 -13.14
C LEU A 388 0.72 -0.36 -14.11
N GLN A 389 0.75 -0.72 -15.39
CA GLN A 389 0.61 0.19 -16.51
C GLN A 389 -0.83 0.11 -17.01
N ILE A 390 -1.60 1.17 -16.77
CA ILE A 390 -2.99 1.28 -17.21
C ILE A 390 -2.98 1.60 -18.70
N ASP A 391 -3.37 0.63 -19.55
CA ASP A 391 -3.38 0.76 -21.00
C ASP A 391 -4.81 0.85 -21.55
N THR A 392 -5.21 2.07 -21.90
CA THR A 392 -6.53 2.37 -22.46
C THR A 392 -6.52 3.67 -23.25
N VAL A 393 -7.42 3.75 -24.22
CA VAL A 393 -7.74 4.98 -24.97
C VAL A 393 -9.05 5.63 -24.50
N ASP A 394 -9.83 4.98 -23.64
CA ASP A 394 -11.06 5.53 -23.06
C ASP A 394 -10.73 6.37 -21.82
N GLN A 395 -11.07 7.66 -21.89
CA GLN A 395 -10.81 8.61 -20.81
C GLN A 395 -11.47 8.22 -19.48
N ARG A 396 -12.70 7.67 -19.53
CA ARG A 396 -13.45 7.28 -18.33
C ARG A 396 -12.83 6.04 -17.70
N ALA A 397 -12.39 5.07 -18.51
CA ALA A 397 -11.66 3.90 -18.00
C ALA A 397 -10.35 4.33 -17.33
N MET A 398 -9.59 5.23 -17.97
CA MET A 398 -8.35 5.78 -17.42
C MET A 398 -8.61 6.50 -16.09
N GLU A 399 -9.59 7.40 -16.03
CA GLU A 399 -9.91 8.15 -14.82
C GLU A 399 -10.34 7.22 -13.66
N ARG A 400 -11.24 6.27 -13.91
CA ARG A 400 -11.69 5.32 -12.88
C ARG A 400 -10.54 4.50 -12.35
N ALA A 401 -9.72 3.91 -13.23
CA ALA A 401 -8.56 3.13 -12.85
C ALA A 401 -7.54 3.96 -12.07
N MET A 402 -7.21 5.17 -12.52
CA MET A 402 -6.25 6.04 -11.82
C MET A 402 -6.76 6.49 -10.45
N ARG A 403 -8.08 6.69 -10.29
CA ARG A 403 -8.69 7.08 -9.01
C ARG A 403 -8.51 6.01 -7.95
N ILE A 404 -8.79 4.75 -8.29
CA ILE A 404 -8.77 3.60 -7.37
C ILE A 404 -7.41 2.87 -7.30
N TYR A 405 -6.44 3.21 -8.15
CA TYR A 405 -5.16 2.52 -8.14
C TYR A 405 -4.36 2.79 -6.85
N ASN A 406 -3.96 1.75 -6.11
CA ASN A 406 -3.17 1.91 -4.90
C ASN A 406 -1.67 2.06 -5.22
N GLY A 407 -1.23 3.30 -5.47
CA GLY A 407 0.14 3.66 -5.81
C GLY A 407 0.23 4.74 -6.89
N LYS A 408 1.38 4.85 -7.56
CA LYS A 408 1.60 5.74 -8.71
C LYS A 408 1.68 4.93 -10.01
N PRO A 409 0.64 4.96 -10.86
CA PRO A 409 0.57 4.08 -12.03
C PRO A 409 1.47 4.58 -13.15
N MET A 410 1.80 3.68 -14.08
CA MET A 410 2.20 4.08 -15.42
C MET A 410 0.94 4.25 -16.28
N VAL A 411 0.87 5.30 -17.09
CA VAL A 411 -0.31 5.63 -17.90
C VAL A 411 0.04 5.48 -19.37
N ASN A 412 -0.54 4.47 -20.02
CA ASN A 412 -0.40 4.20 -21.44
C ASN A 412 -1.72 4.56 -22.16
N SER A 413 -1.77 5.64 -22.93
CA SER A 413 -0.71 6.62 -23.21
C SER A 413 -1.29 7.98 -23.60
N VAL A 414 -0.40 8.96 -23.79
CA VAL A 414 -0.69 10.22 -24.45
C VAL A 414 0.04 10.27 -25.80
N SER A 415 -0.61 10.77 -26.84
CA SER A 415 0.04 11.06 -28.12
C SER A 415 0.41 12.54 -28.20
N GLY A 416 1.28 12.90 -29.14
CA GLY A 416 1.61 14.28 -29.48
C GLY A 416 0.46 15.07 -30.12
N LYS A 417 -0.74 14.49 -30.29
CA LYS A 417 -1.94 15.22 -30.72
C LYS A 417 -2.46 16.11 -29.59
N GLN A 418 -2.82 17.36 -29.89
CA GLN A 418 -3.30 18.29 -28.85
C GLN A 418 -4.51 17.75 -28.08
N GLU A 419 -5.51 17.18 -28.77
CA GLU A 419 -6.70 16.59 -28.14
C GLU A 419 -6.36 15.49 -27.13
N SER A 420 -5.36 14.65 -27.45
CA SER A 420 -4.91 13.58 -26.55
C SER A 420 -4.21 14.14 -25.31
N MET A 421 -3.39 15.18 -25.47
CA MET A 421 -2.71 15.86 -24.37
C MET A 421 -3.69 16.58 -23.44
N ASP A 422 -4.68 17.28 -24.01
CA ASP A 422 -5.72 18.01 -23.28
C ASP A 422 -6.62 17.05 -22.47
N MET A 423 -6.77 15.81 -22.95
CA MET A 423 -7.54 14.75 -22.28
C MET A 423 -6.76 14.09 -21.14
N VAL A 424 -5.49 13.71 -21.36
CA VAL A 424 -4.72 12.85 -20.44
C VAL A 424 -3.98 13.65 -19.37
N PHE A 425 -3.39 14.79 -19.69
CA PHE A 425 -2.58 15.55 -18.73
C PHE A 425 -3.35 16.04 -17.49
N PRO A 426 -4.63 16.46 -17.58
CA PRO A 426 -5.41 16.76 -16.38
C PRO A 426 -5.53 15.57 -15.43
N LEU A 427 -5.72 14.36 -15.96
CA LEU A 427 -5.83 13.13 -15.15
C LEU A 427 -4.50 12.80 -14.47
N VAL A 428 -3.39 12.87 -15.21
CA VAL A 428 -2.03 12.66 -14.67
C VAL A 428 -1.69 13.69 -13.60
N LYS A 429 -2.08 14.95 -13.78
CA LYS A 429 -1.88 16.00 -12.78
C LYS A 429 -2.73 15.78 -11.52
N LYS A 430 -3.94 15.25 -11.68
CA LYS A 430 -4.92 15.06 -10.61
C LYS A 430 -4.60 13.83 -9.74
N TYR A 431 -4.42 12.67 -10.36
CA TYR A 431 -4.24 11.39 -9.65
C TYR A 431 -2.78 10.98 -9.50
N GLY A 432 -1.85 11.71 -10.13
CA GLY A 432 -0.46 11.31 -10.27
C GLY A 432 -0.28 10.19 -11.31
N GLY A 433 0.92 10.05 -11.84
CA GLY A 433 1.27 8.96 -12.75
C GLY A 433 2.56 9.24 -13.51
N VAL A 434 3.12 8.20 -14.12
CA VAL A 434 4.18 8.32 -15.12
C VAL A 434 3.55 8.10 -16.49
N VAL A 435 3.47 9.15 -17.31
CA VAL A 435 2.76 9.10 -18.58
C VAL A 435 3.69 8.67 -19.72
N ILE A 436 3.21 7.75 -20.55
CA ILE A 436 3.89 7.33 -21.78
C ILE A 436 3.51 8.28 -22.91
N GLY A 437 4.47 9.06 -23.40
CA GLY A 437 4.33 9.93 -24.57
C GLY A 437 4.70 9.20 -25.85
N LEU A 438 3.71 8.89 -26.69
CA LEU A 438 3.90 8.31 -28.01
C LEU A 438 4.37 9.37 -29.00
N ALA A 439 5.44 9.09 -29.76
CA ALA A 439 5.95 9.95 -30.83
C ALA A 439 5.07 9.93 -32.10
N LEU A 440 3.78 10.20 -31.91
CA LEU A 440 2.72 10.28 -32.91
C LEU A 440 2.01 11.62 -32.76
N ASP A 441 1.87 12.41 -33.82
CA ASP A 441 1.15 13.68 -33.78
C ASP A 441 -0.04 13.71 -34.75
N GLU A 442 -0.54 14.91 -35.08
CA GLU A 442 -1.66 15.10 -36.01
C GLU A 442 -1.35 14.58 -37.42
N ASN A 443 -0.08 14.54 -37.82
CA ASN A 443 0.39 14.06 -39.13
C ASN A 443 0.75 12.56 -39.12
N GLY A 444 0.55 11.88 -38.00
CA GLY A 444 0.89 10.47 -37.83
C GLY A 444 2.30 10.28 -37.26
N ILE A 445 2.92 9.14 -37.57
CA ILE A 445 4.24 8.77 -37.04
C ILE A 445 5.32 9.36 -37.96
N PRO A 446 6.23 10.20 -37.46
CA PRO A 446 7.33 10.70 -38.27
C PRO A 446 8.23 9.56 -38.76
N LYS A 447 8.63 9.65 -40.04
CA LYS A 447 9.49 8.65 -40.70
C LYS A 447 10.95 8.72 -40.24
N THR A 448 11.41 9.88 -39.77
CA THR A 448 12.79 10.15 -39.35
C THR A 448 12.93 10.11 -37.82
N ALA A 449 14.15 9.85 -37.35
CA ALA A 449 14.45 9.87 -35.93
C ALA A 449 14.31 11.28 -35.34
N GLU A 450 14.75 12.29 -36.08
CA GLU A 450 14.64 13.71 -35.74
C GLU A 450 13.17 14.12 -35.52
N GLY A 451 12.28 13.73 -36.43
CA GLY A 451 10.86 14.05 -36.32
C GLY A 451 10.22 13.43 -35.08
N ARG A 452 10.58 12.19 -34.73
CA ARG A 452 10.11 11.53 -33.49
C ARG A 452 10.60 12.26 -32.24
N VAL A 453 11.85 12.74 -32.26
CA VAL A 453 12.44 13.55 -31.17
C VAL A 453 11.77 14.92 -31.06
N GLU A 454 11.31 15.51 -32.16
CA GLU A 454 10.54 16.76 -32.16
C GLU A 454 9.17 16.58 -31.51
N VAL A 455 8.45 15.50 -31.85
CA VAL A 455 7.16 15.16 -31.21
C VAL A 455 7.33 14.89 -29.73
N ALA A 456 8.37 14.15 -29.32
CA ALA A 456 8.70 13.94 -27.90
C ALA A 456 8.90 15.29 -27.17
N GLY A 457 9.60 16.23 -27.82
CA GLY A 457 9.77 17.59 -27.28
C GLY A 457 8.47 18.38 -27.18
N LYS A 458 7.54 18.22 -28.13
CA LYS A 458 6.20 18.81 -28.07
C LYS A 458 5.47 18.33 -26.83
N ILE A 459 5.41 17.02 -26.61
CA ILE A 459 4.75 16.39 -25.45
C ILE A 459 5.34 16.92 -24.13
N ILE A 460 6.66 16.94 -23.99
CA ILE A 460 7.33 17.40 -22.75
C ILE A 460 7.01 18.88 -22.46
N ARG A 461 7.08 19.74 -23.48
CA ARG A 461 6.75 21.17 -23.32
C ARG A 461 5.29 21.40 -22.98
N GLU A 462 4.40 20.60 -23.55
CA GLU A 462 2.96 20.70 -23.26
C GLU A 462 2.65 20.22 -21.84
N ALA A 463 3.18 19.07 -21.44
CA ALA A 463 3.06 18.51 -20.09
C ALA A 463 3.51 19.51 -19.00
N ALA A 464 4.58 20.27 -19.27
CA ALA A 464 5.07 21.30 -18.36
C ALA A 464 4.02 22.40 -18.07
N LYS A 465 3.14 22.74 -19.03
CA LYS A 465 2.05 23.71 -18.82
C LYS A 465 1.02 23.23 -17.80
N TYR A 466 0.85 21.91 -17.67
CA TYR A 466 -0.01 21.27 -16.67
C TYR A 466 0.72 21.05 -15.34
N GLY A 467 2.00 21.42 -15.24
CA GLY A 467 2.83 21.16 -14.07
C GLY A 467 3.20 19.68 -13.90
N ILE A 468 3.30 18.94 -15.02
CA ILE A 468 3.86 17.60 -15.09
C ILE A 468 5.35 17.73 -15.41
N ARG A 469 6.20 17.09 -14.61
CA ARG A 469 7.65 17.22 -14.71
C ARG A 469 8.24 16.18 -15.65
N PRO A 470 9.43 16.41 -16.24
CA PRO A 470 10.07 15.44 -17.12
C PRO A 470 10.28 14.04 -16.50
N LYS A 471 10.48 13.95 -15.18
CA LYS A 471 10.62 12.67 -14.48
C LYS A 471 9.35 11.82 -14.48
N ASP A 472 8.20 12.46 -14.69
CA ASP A 472 6.88 11.84 -14.74
C ASP A 472 6.48 11.50 -16.20
N ILE A 473 7.43 11.56 -17.15
CA ILE A 473 7.22 11.29 -18.58
C ILE A 473 8.22 10.23 -19.05
N VAL A 474 7.71 9.23 -19.78
CA VAL A 474 8.50 8.22 -20.48
C VAL A 474 8.13 8.30 -21.97
N ILE A 475 9.11 8.31 -22.86
CA ILE A 475 8.84 8.47 -24.30
C ILE A 475 8.87 7.11 -25.02
N ASP A 476 7.80 6.81 -25.75
CA ASP A 476 7.76 5.73 -26.73
C ASP A 476 7.99 6.32 -28.13
N VAL A 477 9.13 5.97 -28.74
CA VAL A 477 9.48 6.42 -30.09
C VAL A 477 8.83 5.59 -31.20
N LEU A 478 7.94 4.65 -30.85
CA LEU A 478 7.11 3.79 -31.69
C LEU A 478 7.88 2.78 -32.55
N THR A 479 7.86 1.53 -32.12
CA THR A 479 8.40 0.40 -32.91
C THR A 479 7.55 0.14 -34.15
N MET A 480 8.15 0.18 -35.34
CA MET A 480 7.51 -0.17 -36.61
C MET A 480 7.91 -1.57 -37.07
N THR A 481 7.00 -2.24 -37.77
CA THR A 481 7.24 -3.59 -38.31
C THR A 481 8.25 -3.56 -39.46
N ILE A 482 9.37 -4.29 -39.34
CA ILE A 482 10.44 -4.27 -40.36
C ILE A 482 10.06 -4.92 -41.69
N SER A 483 9.03 -5.77 -41.69
CA SER A 483 8.53 -6.40 -42.92
C SER A 483 7.83 -5.41 -43.85
N SER A 484 7.29 -4.31 -43.31
CA SER A 484 6.66 -3.23 -44.07
C SER A 484 7.50 -1.95 -44.14
N GLU A 485 8.39 -1.72 -43.16
CA GLU A 485 9.23 -0.53 -43.04
C GLU A 485 10.70 -0.93 -42.86
N PRO A 486 11.47 -1.13 -43.95
CA PRO A 486 12.81 -1.71 -43.90
C PRO A 486 13.81 -0.93 -43.03
N GLU A 487 13.69 0.40 -42.99
CA GLU A 487 14.55 1.26 -42.17
C GLU A 487 14.03 1.46 -40.73
N GLY A 488 12.84 0.95 -40.43
CA GLY A 488 12.12 1.23 -39.18
C GLY A 488 12.92 0.89 -37.91
N ALA A 489 13.65 -0.24 -37.92
CA ALA A 489 14.50 -0.62 -36.80
C ALA A 489 15.61 0.41 -36.53
N ILE A 490 16.28 0.88 -37.59
CA ILE A 490 17.40 1.83 -37.48
C ILE A 490 16.89 3.18 -36.95
N THR A 491 15.78 3.66 -37.52
CA THR A 491 15.13 4.91 -37.08
C THR A 491 14.75 4.87 -35.60
N VAL A 492 14.16 3.76 -35.13
CA VAL A 492 13.79 3.59 -33.71
C VAL A 492 15.02 3.65 -32.81
N LEU A 493 16.08 2.91 -33.15
CA LEU A 493 17.31 2.86 -32.36
C LEU A 493 18.00 4.23 -32.29
N GLN A 494 18.01 4.99 -33.40
CA GLN A 494 18.53 6.36 -33.42
C GLN A 494 17.68 7.31 -32.59
N ALA A 495 16.34 7.23 -32.72
CA ALA A 495 15.41 8.08 -31.97
C ALA A 495 15.53 7.85 -30.46
N LEU A 496 15.65 6.60 -29.99
CA LEU A 496 15.89 6.29 -28.58
C LEU A 496 17.12 7.02 -28.04
N GLU A 497 18.25 6.88 -28.73
CA GLU A 497 19.53 7.49 -28.33
C GLU A 497 19.42 9.02 -28.31
N MET A 498 18.76 9.61 -29.30
CA MET A 498 18.58 11.05 -29.42
C MET A 498 17.65 11.62 -28.34
N VAL A 499 16.52 10.98 -28.05
CA VAL A 499 15.59 11.42 -26.99
C VAL A 499 16.28 11.40 -25.63
N ARG A 500 17.01 10.32 -25.32
CA ARG A 500 17.78 10.18 -24.07
C ARG A 500 18.83 11.28 -23.92
N LYS A 501 19.58 11.58 -24.99
CA LYS A 501 20.63 12.61 -24.99
C LYS A 501 20.08 14.03 -24.92
N LYS A 502 18.96 14.31 -25.59
CA LYS A 502 18.42 15.67 -25.73
C LYS A 502 17.56 16.10 -24.56
N TYR A 503 16.70 15.22 -24.04
CA TYR A 503 15.72 15.58 -23.02
C TYR A 503 15.96 14.90 -21.67
N HIS A 504 16.90 13.95 -21.59
CA HIS A 504 17.23 13.21 -20.35
C HIS A 504 16.05 12.47 -19.70
N VAL A 505 14.96 12.25 -20.44
CA VAL A 505 13.80 11.46 -20.02
C VAL A 505 14.05 9.96 -20.16
N ARG A 506 13.19 9.14 -19.57
CA ARG A 506 13.19 7.69 -19.75
C ARG A 506 12.47 7.31 -21.05
N THR A 507 12.72 6.12 -21.57
CA THR A 507 12.13 5.60 -22.81
C THR A 507 11.51 4.23 -22.61
N VAL A 508 10.44 3.97 -23.37
CA VAL A 508 9.73 2.68 -23.39
C VAL A 508 9.49 2.26 -24.85
N LEU A 509 9.36 0.97 -25.10
CA LEU A 509 8.95 0.45 -26.41
C LEU A 509 8.10 -0.81 -26.26
N GLY A 510 7.05 -0.90 -27.07
CA GLY A 510 6.48 -2.18 -27.52
C GLY A 510 7.46 -2.92 -28.41
N VAL A 511 8.33 -3.75 -27.82
CA VAL A 511 9.44 -4.40 -28.56
C VAL A 511 8.90 -5.44 -29.54
N SER A 512 7.85 -6.17 -29.14
CA SER A 512 7.25 -7.26 -29.91
C SER A 512 6.69 -6.82 -31.28
N ASN A 513 6.45 -5.53 -31.49
CA ASN A 513 5.90 -4.98 -32.73
C ASN A 513 6.87 -5.08 -33.91
N ILE A 514 8.18 -5.15 -33.65
CA ILE A 514 9.23 -5.15 -34.69
C ILE A 514 9.06 -6.29 -35.72
N SER A 515 8.54 -7.43 -35.28
CA SER A 515 8.57 -8.69 -36.01
C SER A 515 7.23 -9.13 -36.59
N PHE A 516 6.18 -8.29 -36.56
CA PHE A 516 4.90 -8.68 -37.15
C PHE A 516 5.05 -9.11 -38.63
N GLY A 517 4.35 -10.19 -39.00
CA GLY A 517 4.42 -10.77 -40.35
C GLY A 517 5.67 -11.61 -40.65
N LEU A 518 6.64 -11.73 -39.74
CA LEU A 518 7.84 -12.55 -39.94
C LEU A 518 7.72 -13.95 -39.29
N PRO A 519 8.36 -14.98 -39.87
CA PRO A 519 8.51 -16.28 -39.21
C PRO A 519 9.49 -16.17 -38.03
N TYR A 520 9.32 -17.05 -37.04
CA TYR A 520 10.18 -17.15 -35.85
C TYR A 520 10.51 -15.80 -35.19
N ARG A 521 9.45 -15.03 -34.90
CA ARG A 521 9.48 -13.72 -34.23
C ARG A 521 10.41 -13.62 -33.01
N PRO A 522 10.52 -14.62 -32.12
CA PRO A 522 11.39 -14.53 -30.94
C PRO A 522 12.87 -14.22 -31.25
N ALA A 523 13.40 -14.71 -32.37
CA ALA A 523 14.77 -14.41 -32.78
C ALA A 523 14.96 -12.92 -33.12
N VAL A 524 14.03 -12.35 -33.90
CA VAL A 524 14.09 -10.93 -34.28
C VAL A 524 13.86 -10.04 -33.06
N ASN A 525 12.85 -10.37 -32.25
CA ASN A 525 12.51 -9.62 -31.04
C ASN A 525 13.69 -9.57 -30.06
N SER A 526 14.34 -10.70 -29.77
CA SER A 526 15.43 -10.77 -28.79
C SER A 526 16.66 -9.96 -29.21
N VAL A 527 17.07 -10.05 -30.47
CA VAL A 527 18.20 -9.26 -31.00
C VAL A 527 17.85 -7.78 -31.03
N PHE A 528 16.67 -7.41 -31.50
CA PHE A 528 16.23 -6.01 -31.49
C PHE A 528 16.14 -5.47 -30.06
N TYR A 529 15.68 -6.26 -29.10
CA TYR A 529 15.60 -5.87 -27.71
C TYR A 529 16.98 -5.54 -27.13
N ALA A 530 17.98 -6.40 -27.36
CA ALA A 530 19.35 -6.15 -26.93
C ALA A 530 19.93 -4.86 -27.53
N LEU A 531 19.68 -4.62 -28.83
CA LEU A 531 20.10 -3.39 -29.51
C LEU A 531 19.38 -2.15 -28.93
N ALA A 532 18.08 -2.26 -28.65
CA ALA A 532 17.30 -1.17 -28.09
C ALA A 532 17.76 -0.80 -26.68
N MET A 533 18.02 -1.78 -25.81
CA MET A 533 18.60 -1.57 -24.48
C MET A 533 19.94 -0.84 -24.58
N GLN A 534 20.83 -1.28 -25.47
CA GLN A 534 22.11 -0.63 -25.72
C GLN A 534 21.97 0.82 -26.22
N LYS A 535 20.90 1.14 -26.94
CA LYS A 535 20.61 2.47 -27.48
C LYS A 535 19.81 3.36 -26.54
N GLY A 536 19.56 2.91 -25.32
CA GLY A 536 18.98 3.71 -24.26
C GLY A 536 17.51 3.44 -23.99
N LEU A 537 16.98 2.27 -24.39
CA LEU A 537 15.70 1.76 -23.93
C LEU A 537 15.76 1.47 -22.42
N THR A 538 14.91 2.14 -21.64
CA THR A 538 14.85 1.95 -20.17
C THR A 538 13.72 1.03 -19.71
N ALA A 539 12.70 0.80 -20.53
CA ALA A 539 11.61 -0.12 -20.23
C ALA A 539 11.16 -0.84 -21.51
N GLY A 540 11.06 -2.17 -21.48
CA GLY A 540 10.55 -2.97 -22.59
C GLY A 540 9.18 -3.54 -22.28
N ILE A 541 8.17 -3.21 -23.08
CA ILE A 541 6.90 -3.95 -23.11
C ILE A 541 7.14 -5.21 -23.93
N ILE A 542 7.25 -6.35 -23.23
CA ILE A 542 7.66 -7.64 -23.78
C ILE A 542 6.85 -8.79 -23.18
N ASN A 543 6.89 -9.95 -23.82
CA ASN A 543 6.43 -11.20 -23.21
C ASN A 543 7.54 -11.80 -22.32
N PRO A 544 7.43 -11.75 -20.97
CA PRO A 544 8.44 -12.32 -20.08
C PRO A 544 8.50 -13.85 -20.17
N GLY A 545 7.47 -14.51 -20.70
CA GLY A 545 7.47 -15.95 -20.95
C GLY A 545 8.27 -16.39 -22.19
N SER A 546 8.83 -15.46 -22.97
CA SER A 546 9.72 -15.81 -24.08
C SER A 546 11.14 -16.05 -23.59
N GLU A 547 11.61 -17.29 -23.73
CA GLU A 547 12.96 -17.69 -23.31
C GLU A 547 14.04 -16.88 -24.05
N GLU A 548 13.88 -16.62 -25.34
CA GLU A 548 14.80 -15.83 -26.15
C GLU A 548 14.87 -14.37 -25.69
N MET A 549 13.75 -13.76 -25.32
CA MET A 549 13.72 -12.40 -24.79
C MET A 549 14.41 -12.32 -23.42
N MET A 550 14.14 -13.29 -22.55
CA MET A 550 14.76 -13.34 -21.22
C MET A 550 16.26 -13.65 -21.28
N LYS A 551 16.70 -14.46 -22.26
CA LYS A 551 18.13 -14.64 -22.58
C LYS A 551 18.77 -13.32 -22.97
N ALA A 552 18.18 -12.59 -23.91
CA ALA A 552 18.70 -11.28 -24.32
C ALA A 552 18.77 -10.29 -23.15
N TYR A 553 17.75 -10.25 -22.30
CA TYR A 553 17.72 -9.41 -21.09
C TYR A 553 18.84 -9.76 -20.11
N ARG A 554 18.91 -11.01 -19.65
CA ARG A 554 19.90 -11.45 -18.65
C ARG A 554 21.32 -11.33 -19.18
N SER A 555 21.56 -11.70 -20.43
CA SER A 555 22.86 -11.50 -21.09
C SER A 555 23.23 -10.02 -21.15
N TYR A 556 22.29 -9.13 -21.49
CA TYR A 556 22.55 -7.69 -21.50
C TYR A 556 22.91 -7.17 -20.11
N LEU A 557 22.17 -7.57 -19.06
CA LEU A 557 22.49 -7.15 -17.69
C LEU A 557 23.89 -7.60 -17.25
N ALA A 558 24.28 -8.84 -17.57
CA ALA A 558 25.62 -9.35 -17.27
C ALA A 558 26.71 -8.59 -18.04
N LEU A 559 26.50 -8.36 -19.35
CA LEU A 559 27.46 -7.64 -20.20
C LEU A 559 27.64 -6.18 -19.79
N MET A 560 26.57 -5.54 -19.35
CA MET A 560 26.57 -4.12 -18.96
C MET A 560 26.84 -3.90 -17.46
N ASN A 561 27.20 -4.96 -16.73
CA ASN A 561 27.51 -4.93 -15.30
C ASN A 561 26.35 -4.42 -14.41
N PHE A 562 25.12 -4.67 -14.84
CA PHE A 562 23.92 -4.49 -14.00
C PHE A 562 23.65 -5.72 -13.12
N ASP A 563 24.08 -6.91 -13.55
CA ASP A 563 24.09 -8.12 -12.74
C ASP A 563 25.45 -8.28 -12.05
N LYS A 564 25.54 -7.82 -10.79
CA LYS A 564 26.79 -7.88 -10.03
C LYS A 564 27.25 -9.32 -9.89
N ASN A 565 28.51 -9.58 -10.22
CA ASN A 565 29.11 -10.93 -10.24
C ASN A 565 28.38 -11.93 -11.14
N CYS A 566 27.50 -11.48 -12.04
CA CYS A 566 26.65 -12.33 -12.87
C CYS A 566 25.79 -13.32 -12.06
N GLU A 567 25.40 -12.98 -10.83
CA GLU A 567 24.69 -13.88 -9.92
C GLU A 567 23.35 -14.33 -10.50
N ALA A 568 22.54 -13.40 -11.01
CA ALA A 568 21.23 -13.71 -11.58
C ALA A 568 21.37 -14.53 -12.88
N TYR A 569 22.39 -14.23 -13.70
CA TYR A 569 22.71 -14.97 -14.91
C TYR A 569 23.12 -16.41 -14.60
N ILE A 570 24.03 -16.61 -13.63
CA ILE A 570 24.49 -17.93 -13.21
C ILE A 570 23.31 -18.72 -12.63
N ALA A 571 22.52 -18.13 -11.73
CA ALA A 571 21.34 -18.79 -11.16
C ALA A 571 20.34 -19.23 -12.24
N ALA A 572 20.18 -18.43 -13.30
CA ALA A 572 19.29 -18.73 -14.41
C ALA A 572 19.79 -19.85 -15.35
N TYR A 573 21.12 -20.02 -15.49
CA TYR A 573 21.71 -20.87 -16.55
C TYR A 573 22.70 -21.92 -16.05
N ALA A 574 22.89 -22.09 -14.75
CA ALA A 574 23.82 -23.08 -14.17
C ALA A 574 23.57 -24.50 -14.71
N ASP A 575 22.30 -24.87 -14.88
CA ASP A 575 21.88 -26.19 -15.36
C ASP A 575 21.43 -26.19 -16.83
N TYR A 576 21.74 -25.13 -17.59
CA TYR A 576 21.28 -25.00 -18.97
C TYR A 576 21.89 -26.09 -19.86
N LYS A 577 21.04 -26.99 -20.37
CA LYS A 577 21.41 -27.98 -21.39
C LYS A 577 20.97 -27.47 -22.76
N PRO A 578 21.89 -27.25 -23.71
CA PRO A 578 21.51 -26.92 -25.08
C PRO A 578 20.64 -28.03 -25.63
N ALA A 579 19.50 -27.69 -26.24
CA ALA A 579 18.77 -28.64 -27.06
C ALA A 579 19.73 -29.13 -28.17
N GLY A 580 19.98 -30.44 -28.23
CA GLY A 580 20.85 -31.04 -29.24
C GLY A 580 20.42 -30.69 -30.67
N PRO A 581 21.31 -30.80 -31.68
CA PRO A 581 21.05 -30.29 -33.02
C PRO A 581 19.81 -30.97 -33.61
N ALA A 582 18.76 -30.18 -33.85
CA ALA A 582 17.60 -30.60 -34.62
C ALA A 582 18.07 -31.01 -36.00
N ARG A 583 17.95 -32.31 -36.32
CA ARG A 583 18.26 -32.85 -37.64
C ARG A 583 17.41 -32.13 -38.68
N THR A 584 18.08 -31.46 -39.60
CA THR A 584 17.54 -30.90 -40.84
C THR A 584 16.95 -32.01 -41.71
N GLY A 585 15.67 -31.90 -42.10
CA GLY A 585 15.06 -32.84 -43.05
C GLY A 585 13.55 -32.67 -43.32
N SER A 586 13.21 -31.66 -44.13
CA SER A 586 12.03 -31.56 -45.04
C SER A 586 10.59 -31.36 -44.51
N PRO A 587 9.72 -30.70 -45.31
CA PRO A 587 8.51 -30.02 -44.84
C PRO A 587 7.26 -30.91 -44.93
N ALA A 588 6.39 -30.86 -43.92
CA ALA A 588 5.07 -31.46 -43.98
C ALA A 588 3.99 -30.56 -43.34
N SER A 589 3.09 -30.11 -44.22
CA SER A 589 1.63 -30.04 -44.07
C SER A 589 1.03 -30.22 -42.67
N GLY A 590 0.15 -29.30 -42.30
CA GLY A 590 -0.66 -29.39 -41.09
C GLY A 590 -1.63 -30.57 -41.04
N LYS A 591 -1.87 -31.04 -39.82
CA LYS A 591 -3.17 -31.45 -39.26
C LYS A 591 -3.00 -31.73 -37.76
N THR A 592 -4.15 -31.81 -37.13
CA THR A 592 -4.48 -31.65 -35.72
C THR A 592 -4.27 -32.89 -34.85
N ASP A 593 -4.44 -32.64 -33.54
CA ASP A 593 -4.98 -33.50 -32.47
C ASP A 593 -4.07 -34.31 -31.53
N SER A 594 -4.39 -34.09 -30.24
CA SER A 594 -4.59 -35.06 -29.15
C SER A 594 -3.45 -35.96 -28.62
N ALA A 595 -3.09 -35.68 -27.36
CA ALA A 595 -2.97 -36.56 -26.18
C ALA A 595 -2.39 -38.00 -26.22
N GLY A 596 -1.47 -38.25 -25.26
CA GLY A 596 -1.16 -39.53 -24.58
C GLY A 596 0.05 -40.30 -25.15
N GLY A 597 1.04 -40.84 -24.41
CA GLY A 597 1.34 -41.01 -22.98
C GLY A 597 2.48 -42.05 -22.83
N ALA A 598 3.08 -42.13 -21.61
CA ALA A 598 4.09 -43.08 -21.10
C ALA A 598 5.58 -42.85 -21.49
N SER A 599 6.59 -43.04 -20.64
CA SER A 599 6.74 -43.33 -19.19
C SER A 599 8.22 -43.09 -18.84
N GLY A 600 8.53 -42.59 -17.64
CA GLY A 600 9.91 -42.39 -17.19
C GLY A 600 9.96 -41.79 -15.79
N THR A 601 10.33 -42.63 -14.82
CA THR A 601 10.48 -42.31 -13.40
C THR A 601 11.64 -41.33 -13.17
N GLY A 602 11.33 -40.13 -12.70
CA GLY A 602 12.30 -39.10 -12.31
C GLY A 602 11.57 -37.93 -11.64
N ASN A 603 12.05 -37.52 -10.48
CA ASN A 603 11.45 -36.55 -9.57
C ASN A 603 11.58 -35.10 -10.07
N ASP A 604 10.96 -34.78 -11.21
CA ASP A 604 10.86 -33.42 -11.75
C ASP A 604 9.46 -32.86 -11.42
N ARG A 605 9.40 -31.88 -10.52
CA ARG A 605 8.23 -31.02 -10.37
C ARG A 605 8.01 -30.31 -11.72
N LYS A 606 7.01 -30.76 -12.48
CA LYS A 606 6.50 -30.04 -13.65
C LYS A 606 6.02 -28.67 -13.19
N THR A 607 6.75 -27.63 -13.59
CA THR A 607 6.28 -26.24 -13.58
C THR A 607 5.00 -26.15 -14.42
N GLY A 608 3.83 -26.09 -13.78
CA GLY A 608 2.58 -25.74 -14.46
C GLY A 608 1.29 -26.46 -14.06
N GLU A 609 1.31 -27.48 -13.18
CA GLU A 609 0.06 -27.94 -12.56
C GLU A 609 -0.21 -27.11 -11.30
N MET A 610 -1.24 -26.25 -11.37
CA MET A 610 -1.76 -25.52 -10.21
C MET A 610 -2.37 -26.55 -9.25
N ASP A 611 -1.62 -26.93 -8.21
CA ASP A 611 -2.15 -27.71 -7.10
C ASP A 611 -2.92 -26.81 -6.13
N LEU A 612 -3.76 -27.41 -5.28
CA LEU A 612 -4.57 -26.68 -4.31
C LEU A 612 -3.72 -25.82 -3.36
N ARG A 613 -2.52 -26.30 -3.03
CA ARG A 613 -1.58 -25.56 -2.18
C ARG A 613 -1.16 -24.26 -2.84
N TYR A 614 -0.77 -24.30 -4.11
CA TYR A 614 -0.31 -23.15 -4.87
C TYR A 614 -1.43 -22.12 -5.05
N THR A 615 -2.66 -22.53 -5.35
CA THR A 615 -3.79 -21.59 -5.50
C THR A 615 -4.14 -20.90 -4.18
N ILE A 616 -4.06 -21.61 -3.06
CA ILE A 616 -4.20 -21.00 -1.72
C ILE A 616 -3.03 -20.04 -1.44
N GLU A 617 -1.78 -20.43 -1.66
CA GLU A 617 -0.60 -19.56 -1.45
C GLU A 617 -0.65 -18.27 -2.31
N ARG A 618 -1.41 -18.28 -3.41
CA ARG A 618 -1.61 -17.14 -4.32
C ARG A 618 -2.93 -16.39 -4.13
N GLY A 619 -3.82 -16.85 -3.25
CA GLY A 619 -5.12 -16.22 -3.01
C GLY A 619 -6.12 -16.34 -4.17
N LEU A 620 -6.02 -17.39 -4.99
CA LEU A 620 -6.93 -17.64 -6.11
C LEU A 620 -8.20 -18.36 -5.62
N LYS A 621 -9.20 -17.58 -5.20
CA LYS A 621 -10.38 -18.05 -4.46
C LYS A 621 -11.22 -19.07 -5.22
N GLU A 622 -11.69 -18.73 -6.42
CA GLU A 622 -12.58 -19.61 -7.20
C GLU A 622 -11.89 -20.92 -7.57
N GLU A 623 -10.62 -20.83 -7.98
CA GLU A 623 -9.81 -21.99 -8.33
C GLU A 623 -9.53 -22.88 -7.12
N ALA A 624 -9.28 -22.32 -5.93
CA ALA A 624 -9.09 -23.08 -4.70
C ALA A 624 -10.34 -23.89 -4.36
N GLY A 625 -11.54 -23.30 -4.46
CA GLY A 625 -12.80 -24.02 -4.30
C GLY A 625 -12.98 -25.14 -5.33
N ARG A 626 -12.67 -24.87 -6.61
CA ARG A 626 -12.77 -25.85 -7.70
C ARG A 626 -11.83 -27.05 -7.51
N LEU A 627 -10.57 -26.80 -7.15
CA LEU A 627 -9.58 -27.86 -6.92
C LEU A 627 -9.87 -28.65 -5.65
N ALA A 628 -10.34 -28.00 -4.58
CA ALA A 628 -10.78 -28.68 -3.37
C ALA A 628 -11.92 -29.65 -3.65
N LYS A 629 -12.91 -29.23 -4.47
CA LYS A 629 -14.00 -30.12 -4.91
C LYS A 629 -13.48 -31.32 -5.69
N ALA A 630 -12.57 -31.10 -6.63
CA ALA A 630 -12.00 -32.18 -7.45
C ALA A 630 -11.19 -33.17 -6.61
N LEU A 631 -10.40 -32.69 -5.62
CA LEU A 631 -9.64 -33.55 -4.71
C LEU A 631 -10.55 -34.35 -3.77
N ALA A 632 -11.66 -33.75 -3.32
CA ALA A 632 -12.64 -34.43 -2.46
C ALA A 632 -13.35 -35.62 -3.13
N GLU A 633 -13.28 -35.73 -4.46
CA GLU A 633 -13.76 -36.93 -5.18
C GLU A 633 -12.82 -38.14 -5.01
N THR A 634 -11.55 -37.91 -4.67
CA THR A 634 -10.51 -38.95 -4.62
C THR A 634 -9.82 -39.10 -3.26
N GLU A 635 -9.93 -38.11 -2.38
CA GLU A 635 -9.25 -38.05 -1.08
C GLU A 635 -10.20 -37.64 0.04
N GLU A 636 -9.93 -38.12 1.26
CA GLU A 636 -10.70 -37.74 2.46
C GLU A 636 -10.56 -36.24 2.76
N PRO A 637 -11.66 -35.49 2.99
CA PRO A 637 -11.61 -34.05 3.24
C PRO A 637 -10.64 -33.62 4.36
N LEU A 638 -10.57 -34.38 5.45
CA LEU A 638 -9.62 -34.14 6.54
C LEU A 638 -8.16 -34.31 6.11
N SER A 639 -7.87 -35.23 5.18
CA SER A 639 -6.54 -35.37 4.59
C SER A 639 -6.20 -34.15 3.76
N ILE A 640 -7.14 -33.65 2.97
CA ILE A 640 -6.95 -32.47 2.12
C ILE A 640 -6.65 -31.23 2.98
N ILE A 641 -7.41 -31.03 4.07
CA ILE A 641 -7.17 -29.93 5.03
C ILE A 641 -5.75 -30.00 5.61
N ASN A 642 -5.35 -31.17 6.13
CA ASN A 642 -4.08 -31.34 6.83
C ASN A 642 -2.85 -31.36 5.90
N GLN A 643 -3.00 -31.84 4.66
CA GLN A 643 -1.88 -31.98 3.71
C GLN A 643 -1.74 -30.79 2.76
N HIS A 644 -2.82 -30.06 2.47
CA HIS A 644 -2.80 -28.95 1.51
C HIS A 644 -3.11 -27.59 2.17
N LEU A 645 -4.24 -27.44 2.85
CA LEU A 645 -4.70 -26.13 3.36
C LEU A 645 -3.78 -25.61 4.48
N ILE A 646 -3.60 -26.38 5.56
CA ILE A 646 -2.78 -25.95 6.71
C ILE A 646 -1.33 -25.68 6.27
N PRO A 647 -0.65 -26.56 5.49
CA PRO A 647 0.69 -26.28 5.03
C PRO A 647 0.82 -25.08 4.09
N ALA A 648 -0.23 -24.75 3.31
CA ALA A 648 -0.25 -23.52 2.50
C ALA A 648 -0.29 -22.28 3.39
N LEU A 649 -1.22 -22.24 4.35
CA LEU A 649 -1.36 -21.15 5.31
C LEU A 649 -0.09 -20.96 6.15
N ASP A 650 0.55 -22.05 6.57
CA ASP A 650 1.83 -22.01 7.27
C ASP A 650 2.97 -21.44 6.42
N THR A 651 3.02 -21.77 5.12
CA THR A 651 4.00 -21.15 4.20
C THR A 651 3.78 -19.64 4.15
N VAL A 652 2.53 -19.21 3.98
CA VAL A 652 2.17 -17.79 3.86
C VAL A 652 2.44 -17.04 5.15
N GLY A 653 2.07 -17.61 6.30
CA GLY A 653 2.35 -17.06 7.63
C GLY A 653 3.85 -16.87 7.88
N LYS A 654 4.68 -17.87 7.57
CA LYS A 654 6.15 -17.74 7.67
C LYS A 654 6.70 -16.64 6.77
N ARG A 655 6.19 -16.52 5.55
CA ARG A 655 6.61 -15.46 4.62
C ARG A 655 6.20 -14.07 5.09
N PHE A 656 5.04 -13.95 5.76
CA PHE A 656 4.58 -12.71 6.39
C PHE A 656 5.47 -12.31 7.58
N GLU A 657 5.81 -13.24 8.47
CA GLU A 657 6.76 -13.00 9.59
C GLU A 657 8.15 -12.54 9.08
N GLN A 658 8.59 -13.12 7.96
CA GLN A 658 9.85 -12.75 7.28
C GLN A 658 9.76 -11.41 6.53
N GLY A 659 8.58 -10.80 6.41
CA GLY A 659 8.36 -9.56 5.66
C GLY A 659 8.48 -9.70 4.14
N THR A 660 8.33 -10.93 3.62
CA THR A 660 8.36 -11.23 2.18
C THR A 660 6.97 -11.27 1.55
N LEU A 661 5.92 -11.48 2.37
CA LEU A 661 4.51 -11.24 2.04
C LEU A 661 3.96 -10.18 2.99
N PHE A 662 2.94 -9.47 2.56
CA PHE A 662 2.28 -8.42 3.33
C PHE A 662 0.82 -8.78 3.60
N LEU A 663 0.15 -7.94 4.39
CA LEU A 663 -1.21 -8.16 4.86
C LEU A 663 -2.22 -8.52 3.74
N PRO A 664 -2.27 -7.83 2.59
CA PRO A 664 -3.20 -8.21 1.53
C PRO A 664 -3.01 -9.65 1.05
N GLN A 665 -1.77 -10.08 0.77
CA GLN A 665 -1.56 -11.46 0.30
C GLN A 665 -1.91 -12.50 1.35
N LEU A 666 -1.66 -12.18 2.64
CA LEU A 666 -2.04 -13.04 3.75
C LEU A 666 -3.57 -13.22 3.80
N LEU A 667 -4.34 -12.12 3.74
CA LEU A 667 -5.80 -12.14 3.79
C LEU A 667 -6.41 -12.84 2.57
N MET A 668 -5.88 -12.60 1.37
CA MET A 668 -6.37 -13.26 0.16
C MET A 668 -6.08 -14.77 0.16
N SER A 669 -4.91 -15.18 0.66
CA SER A 669 -4.62 -16.60 0.86
C SER A 669 -5.60 -17.25 1.84
N ALA A 670 -5.90 -16.52 2.92
CA ALA A 670 -6.92 -16.87 3.91
C ALA A 670 -8.31 -17.04 3.27
N ASP A 671 -8.76 -16.10 2.43
CA ASP A 671 -10.05 -16.20 1.74
C ASP A 671 -10.12 -17.37 0.76
N ALA A 672 -9.03 -17.62 0.02
CA ALA A 672 -8.93 -18.79 -0.85
C ALA A 672 -8.97 -20.11 -0.05
N ALA A 673 -8.29 -20.15 1.11
CA ALA A 673 -8.37 -21.29 2.02
C ALA A 673 -9.78 -21.47 2.59
N LYS A 674 -10.47 -20.39 2.94
CA LYS A 674 -11.85 -20.40 3.44
C LYS A 674 -12.82 -20.93 2.40
N GLU A 675 -12.70 -20.53 1.13
CA GLU A 675 -13.51 -21.05 0.03
C GLU A 675 -13.26 -22.55 -0.17
N ALA A 676 -12.00 -22.97 -0.23
CA ALA A 676 -11.64 -24.39 -0.30
C ALA A 676 -12.21 -25.18 0.89
N PHE A 677 -12.09 -24.62 2.09
CA PHE A 677 -12.60 -25.25 3.32
C PHE A 677 -14.12 -25.36 3.32
N ALA A 678 -14.85 -24.34 2.85
CA ALA A 678 -16.31 -24.38 2.75
C ALA A 678 -16.79 -25.53 1.85
N VAL A 679 -16.15 -25.72 0.70
CA VAL A 679 -16.43 -26.84 -0.21
C VAL A 679 -16.16 -28.20 0.45
N LEU A 680 -15.04 -28.32 1.18
CA LEU A 680 -14.70 -29.54 1.91
C LEU A 680 -15.69 -29.82 3.05
N LYS A 681 -16.10 -28.79 3.78
CA LYS A 681 -17.09 -28.88 4.88
C LYS A 681 -18.45 -29.35 4.37
N ASP A 682 -18.94 -28.79 3.26
CA ASP A 682 -20.19 -29.23 2.64
C ASP A 682 -20.12 -30.72 2.25
N THR A 683 -18.96 -31.17 1.78
CA THR A 683 -18.72 -32.59 1.44
C THR A 683 -18.69 -33.48 2.70
N MET A 684 -18.09 -33.00 3.80
CA MET A 684 -18.07 -33.71 5.09
C MET A 684 -19.45 -33.81 5.73
N GLU A 685 -20.25 -32.74 5.69
CA GLU A 685 -21.63 -32.71 6.21
C GLU A 685 -22.53 -33.69 5.44
N GLN A 686 -22.38 -33.77 4.11
CA GLN A 686 -23.06 -34.77 3.29
C GLN A 686 -22.62 -36.21 3.60
N SER A 687 -21.40 -36.38 4.13
CA SER A 687 -20.80 -37.66 4.52
C SER A 687 -21.07 -38.05 5.98
N GLY A 688 -21.72 -37.17 6.77
CA GLY A 688 -22.03 -37.40 8.19
C GLY A 688 -20.83 -37.29 9.15
N ILE A 689 -19.72 -36.68 8.71
CA ILE A 689 -18.52 -36.48 9.54
C ILE A 689 -18.62 -35.10 10.22
N VAL A 690 -18.76 -35.09 11.56
CA VAL A 690 -18.75 -33.86 12.36
C VAL A 690 -17.32 -33.58 12.83
N GLN A 691 -16.80 -32.39 12.53
CA GLN A 691 -15.48 -31.95 12.98
C GLN A 691 -15.55 -31.38 14.40
N GLU A 692 -14.60 -31.75 15.27
CA GLU A 692 -14.33 -31.04 16.52
C GLU A 692 -13.56 -29.74 16.21
N LYS A 693 -14.09 -28.58 16.63
CA LYS A 693 -13.41 -27.29 16.47
C LYS A 693 -12.20 -27.23 17.40
N ASN A 694 -11.12 -26.54 16.99
CA ASN A 694 -9.85 -26.43 17.73
C ASN A 694 -9.92 -25.59 19.04
N GLY A 695 -11.11 -25.46 19.65
CA GLY A 695 -11.40 -24.64 20.83
C GLY A 695 -12.00 -23.27 20.51
N LYS A 696 -12.65 -22.68 21.50
CA LYS A 696 -13.28 -21.35 21.42
C LYS A 696 -12.34 -20.26 21.97
N ILE A 697 -12.30 -19.11 21.29
CA ILE A 697 -11.48 -17.95 21.64
C ILE A 697 -12.36 -16.70 21.61
N ILE A 698 -12.27 -15.84 22.63
CA ILE A 698 -12.88 -14.51 22.57
C ILE A 698 -11.88 -13.52 21.99
N LEU A 699 -12.33 -12.66 21.08
CA LEU A 699 -11.60 -11.47 20.65
C LEU A 699 -12.43 -10.21 20.92
N ALA A 700 -11.79 -9.18 21.47
CA ALA A 700 -12.44 -7.89 21.73
C ALA A 700 -11.48 -6.72 21.56
N THR A 701 -11.96 -5.63 20.97
CA THR A 701 -11.31 -4.33 21.09
C THR A 701 -11.84 -3.69 22.36
N VAL A 702 -10.94 -3.28 23.25
CA VAL A 702 -11.30 -2.86 24.60
C VAL A 702 -12.18 -1.61 24.59
N LYS A 703 -12.92 -1.42 25.69
CA LYS A 703 -13.74 -0.23 25.92
C LYS A 703 -13.03 1.05 25.52
N GLY A 704 -13.74 1.92 24.83
CA GLY A 704 -13.27 3.20 24.35
C GLY A 704 -12.43 3.17 23.10
N ASP A 705 -12.06 1.98 22.64
CA ASP A 705 -11.30 1.81 21.42
C ASP A 705 -12.21 1.25 20.33
N ILE A 706 -12.26 1.96 19.23
CA ILE A 706 -13.06 1.62 18.06
C ILE A 706 -12.20 1.11 16.90
N HIS A 707 -10.89 0.99 17.09
CA HIS A 707 -9.97 0.45 16.11
C HIS A 707 -9.93 -1.07 16.24
N ASP A 708 -10.53 -1.74 15.27
CA ASP A 708 -10.68 -3.20 15.27
C ASP A 708 -9.92 -3.88 14.13
N ILE A 709 -9.12 -3.13 13.35
CA ILE A 709 -8.28 -3.67 12.28
C ILE A 709 -7.43 -4.83 12.78
N GLY A 710 -6.60 -4.61 13.80
CA GLY A 710 -5.71 -5.65 14.35
C GLY A 710 -6.49 -6.87 14.85
N LYS A 711 -7.59 -6.66 15.58
CA LYS A 711 -8.50 -7.71 16.05
C LYS A 711 -9.08 -8.52 14.88
N ASN A 712 -9.56 -7.85 13.83
CA ASN A 712 -10.20 -8.49 12.69
C ASN A 712 -9.19 -9.31 11.87
N ILE A 713 -7.95 -8.84 11.75
CA ILE A 713 -6.87 -9.64 11.15
C ILE A 713 -6.64 -10.93 11.97
N VAL A 714 -6.49 -10.82 13.29
CA VAL A 714 -6.31 -11.99 14.16
C VAL A 714 -7.52 -12.93 14.11
N LYS A 715 -8.74 -12.40 14.07
CA LYS A 715 -9.98 -13.16 13.89
C LYS A 715 -9.94 -13.99 12.61
N VAL A 716 -9.70 -13.35 11.48
CA VAL A 716 -9.66 -14.01 10.16
C VAL A 716 -8.62 -15.12 10.17
N LEU A 717 -7.42 -14.86 10.71
CA LEU A 717 -6.39 -15.90 10.81
C LEU A 717 -6.82 -17.06 11.73
N LEU A 718 -7.30 -16.79 12.93
CA LEU A 718 -7.73 -17.84 13.86
C LEU A 718 -8.87 -18.70 13.28
N GLU A 719 -9.86 -18.09 12.63
CA GLU A 719 -10.95 -18.80 11.94
C GLU A 719 -10.40 -19.73 10.84
N ASN A 720 -9.41 -19.27 10.07
CA ASN A 720 -8.78 -20.08 9.01
C ASN A 720 -7.91 -21.23 9.54
N TYR A 721 -7.42 -21.10 10.78
CA TYR A 721 -6.73 -22.19 11.49
C TYR A 721 -7.71 -23.12 12.27
N GLY A 722 -9.02 -22.98 12.04
CA GLY A 722 -10.05 -23.87 12.57
C GLY A 722 -10.51 -23.58 14.00
N PHE A 723 -10.17 -22.41 14.55
CA PHE A 723 -10.65 -21.97 15.87
C PHE A 723 -12.05 -21.36 15.78
N ASP A 724 -12.84 -21.51 16.86
CA ASP A 724 -14.14 -20.87 16.98
C ASP A 724 -13.99 -19.49 17.63
N VAL A 725 -14.07 -18.42 16.84
CA VAL A 725 -13.84 -17.07 17.35
C VAL A 725 -15.14 -16.38 17.73
N ILE A 726 -15.30 -16.09 19.02
CA ILE A 726 -16.35 -15.23 19.55
C ILE A 726 -15.85 -13.79 19.50
N ASP A 727 -16.17 -13.10 18.43
CA ASP A 727 -15.86 -11.68 18.25
C ASP A 727 -16.91 -10.82 18.98
N LEU A 728 -16.51 -10.20 20.10
CA LEU A 728 -17.37 -9.32 20.87
C LEU A 728 -17.50 -7.91 20.26
N GLY A 729 -16.71 -7.63 19.22
CA GLY A 729 -16.66 -6.36 18.51
C GLY A 729 -15.69 -5.38 19.14
N LYS A 730 -16.06 -4.10 19.06
CA LYS A 730 -15.27 -2.96 19.53
C LYS A 730 -16.01 -2.16 20.58
N ASP A 731 -15.28 -1.32 21.32
CA ASP A 731 -15.80 -0.61 22.48
C ASP A 731 -16.49 -1.57 23.48
N VAL A 732 -15.81 -2.67 23.81
CA VAL A 732 -16.41 -3.73 24.63
C VAL A 732 -16.08 -3.52 26.11
N ASP A 733 -17.13 -3.45 26.94
CA ASP A 733 -17.01 -3.37 28.39
C ASP A 733 -16.24 -4.58 28.98
N PRO A 734 -15.32 -4.36 29.94
CA PRO A 734 -14.59 -5.43 30.62
C PRO A 734 -15.50 -6.52 31.20
N GLU A 735 -16.63 -6.12 31.80
CA GLU A 735 -17.60 -7.04 32.39
C GLU A 735 -18.21 -7.97 31.34
N ARG A 736 -18.55 -7.45 30.16
CA ARG A 736 -19.12 -8.26 29.07
C ARG A 736 -18.13 -9.32 28.58
N ILE A 737 -16.84 -9.00 28.54
CA ILE A 737 -15.78 -9.96 28.16
C ILE A 737 -15.72 -11.09 29.18
N VAL A 738 -15.70 -10.74 30.47
CA VAL A 738 -15.61 -11.69 31.59
C VAL A 738 -16.87 -12.58 31.66
N GLU A 739 -18.06 -11.98 31.58
CA GLU A 739 -19.33 -12.70 31.57
C GLU A 739 -19.39 -13.72 30.43
N THR A 740 -18.95 -13.32 29.22
CA THR A 740 -18.91 -14.23 28.07
C THR A 740 -17.88 -15.33 28.29
N ALA A 741 -16.69 -15.00 28.82
CA ALA A 741 -15.63 -15.98 29.07
C ALA A 741 -16.04 -17.04 30.09
N VAL A 742 -16.78 -16.65 31.14
CA VAL A 742 -17.33 -17.59 32.13
C VAL A 742 -18.48 -18.41 31.54
N LYS A 743 -19.41 -17.76 30.83
CA LYS A 743 -20.61 -18.42 30.27
C LYS A 743 -20.27 -19.47 29.22
N GLU A 744 -19.30 -19.19 28.35
CA GLU A 744 -18.90 -20.05 27.23
C GLU A 744 -17.69 -20.94 27.54
N ASP A 745 -17.23 -20.94 28.80
CA ASP A 745 -16.03 -21.65 29.31
C ASP A 745 -14.78 -21.46 28.44
N ILE A 746 -14.40 -20.19 28.26
CA ILE A 746 -13.32 -19.78 27.36
C ILE A 746 -11.96 -19.86 28.08
N ARG A 747 -10.99 -20.51 27.44
CA ARG A 747 -9.61 -20.65 27.95
C ARG A 747 -8.63 -19.63 27.42
N LEU A 748 -8.99 -18.89 26.36
CA LEU A 748 -8.15 -17.86 25.75
C LEU A 748 -8.97 -16.63 25.33
N VAL A 749 -8.55 -15.46 25.81
CA VAL A 749 -9.10 -14.16 25.43
C VAL A 749 -8.00 -13.34 24.74
N GLY A 750 -8.32 -12.73 23.60
CA GLY A 750 -7.47 -11.77 22.92
C GLY A 750 -8.03 -10.34 23.04
N LEU A 751 -7.19 -9.40 23.48
CA LEU A 751 -7.55 -7.98 23.61
C LEU A 751 -6.74 -7.10 22.65
N SER A 752 -7.41 -6.14 22.00
CA SER A 752 -6.81 -5.19 21.06
C SER A 752 -7.05 -3.74 21.47
N ALA A 753 -6.04 -2.87 21.30
CA ALA A 753 -6.12 -1.41 21.49
C ALA A 753 -5.17 -0.69 20.52
N LEU A 754 -5.59 0.44 19.97
CA LEU A 754 -4.77 1.32 19.14
C LEU A 754 -4.49 2.65 19.84
N MET A 755 -5.40 3.15 20.66
CA MET A 755 -5.22 4.43 21.34
C MET A 755 -4.52 4.23 22.69
N THR A 756 -3.57 5.10 23.00
CA THR A 756 -2.94 5.09 24.34
C THR A 756 -3.94 5.40 25.45
N THR A 757 -5.06 6.04 25.12
CA THR A 757 -6.15 6.35 26.04
C THR A 757 -6.99 5.16 26.47
N THR A 758 -6.94 4.05 25.75
CA THR A 758 -7.82 2.89 25.94
C THR A 758 -7.08 1.69 26.52
N VAL A 759 -5.76 1.70 26.53
CA VAL A 759 -4.92 0.60 27.05
C VAL A 759 -5.21 0.29 28.52
N VAL A 760 -5.59 1.29 29.32
CA VAL A 760 -6.00 1.09 30.73
C VAL A 760 -7.19 0.14 30.88
N ASN A 761 -8.05 0.04 29.87
CA ASN A 761 -9.19 -0.88 29.89
C ASN A 761 -8.75 -2.33 29.61
N MET A 762 -7.58 -2.56 29.00
CA MET A 762 -6.99 -3.90 28.88
C MET A 762 -6.61 -4.45 30.25
N GLU A 763 -5.92 -3.64 31.06
CA GLU A 763 -5.51 -4.01 32.41
C GLU A 763 -6.72 -4.33 33.29
N GLU A 764 -7.76 -3.48 33.24
CA GLU A 764 -8.99 -3.72 33.99
C GLU A 764 -9.67 -5.03 33.58
N THR A 765 -9.72 -5.32 32.28
CA THR A 765 -10.25 -6.59 31.76
C THR A 765 -9.43 -7.79 32.26
N ILE A 766 -8.09 -7.71 32.20
CA ILE A 766 -7.20 -8.77 32.70
C ILE A 766 -7.44 -8.99 34.20
N ARG A 767 -7.50 -7.91 34.99
CA ARG A 767 -7.74 -7.96 36.44
C ARG A 767 -9.05 -8.67 36.78
N LEU A 768 -10.13 -8.37 36.05
CA LEU A 768 -11.43 -9.03 36.23
C LEU A 768 -11.40 -10.50 35.79
N LEU A 769 -10.77 -10.82 34.66
CA LEU A 769 -10.60 -12.21 34.20
C LEU A 769 -9.83 -13.06 35.22
N ARG A 770 -8.76 -12.53 35.81
CA ARG A 770 -8.02 -13.23 36.88
C ARG A 770 -8.86 -13.52 38.13
N LYS A 771 -9.86 -12.68 38.41
CA LYS A 771 -10.76 -12.83 39.56
C LYS A 771 -11.86 -13.86 39.30
N GLU A 772 -12.47 -13.84 38.13
CA GLU A 772 -13.70 -14.60 37.84
C GLU A 772 -13.46 -15.86 36.97
N LYS A 773 -12.40 -15.89 36.15
CA LYS A 773 -11.99 -17.04 35.30
C LYS A 773 -10.46 -17.22 35.30
N PRO A 774 -9.84 -17.62 36.42
CA PRO A 774 -8.39 -17.61 36.61
C PRO A 774 -7.61 -18.56 35.69
N ASP A 775 -8.27 -19.57 35.12
CA ASP A 775 -7.71 -20.52 34.17
C ASP A 775 -7.72 -20.01 32.71
N CYS A 776 -8.31 -18.83 32.46
CA CYS A 776 -8.29 -18.16 31.17
C CYS A 776 -6.96 -17.44 30.95
N GLN A 777 -6.26 -17.74 29.86
CA GLN A 777 -5.09 -16.98 29.43
C GLN A 777 -5.49 -15.77 28.58
N VAL A 778 -4.73 -14.69 28.68
CA VAL A 778 -4.97 -13.43 27.97
C VAL A 778 -3.78 -13.11 27.07
N MET A 779 -4.04 -13.01 25.77
CA MET A 779 -3.10 -12.42 24.82
C MET A 779 -3.51 -10.99 24.48
N VAL A 780 -2.53 -10.10 24.29
CA VAL A 780 -2.77 -8.70 23.97
C VAL A 780 -2.00 -8.27 22.72
N GLY A 781 -2.55 -7.33 21.96
CA GLY A 781 -1.93 -6.73 20.77
C GLY A 781 -2.41 -5.31 20.53
N GLY A 782 -1.75 -4.59 19.62
CA GLY A 782 -2.07 -3.18 19.36
C GLY A 782 -0.86 -2.33 18.99
N ALA A 783 -1.06 -1.29 18.16
CA ALA A 783 0.02 -0.42 17.68
C ALA A 783 0.77 0.34 18.80
N VAL A 784 0.13 0.48 19.96
CA VAL A 784 0.67 1.16 21.14
C VAL A 784 1.28 0.20 22.16
N LEU A 785 1.23 -1.11 21.93
CA LEU A 785 1.77 -2.12 22.84
C LEU A 785 3.19 -2.56 22.47
N ASN A 786 3.89 -3.09 23.47
CA ASN A 786 5.15 -3.80 23.34
C ASN A 786 5.22 -4.87 24.44
N GLN A 787 6.27 -5.70 24.43
CA GLN A 787 6.43 -6.78 25.41
C GLN A 787 6.49 -6.25 26.85
N GLU A 788 7.28 -5.20 27.10
CA GLU A 788 7.40 -4.60 28.43
C GLU A 788 6.04 -4.14 28.97
N TYR A 789 5.19 -3.57 28.10
CA TYR A 789 3.88 -3.09 28.47
C TYR A 789 2.91 -4.23 28.77
N ALA A 790 2.90 -5.27 27.94
CA ALA A 790 2.05 -6.44 28.12
C ALA A 790 2.34 -7.17 29.45
N ASP A 791 3.63 -7.33 29.79
CA ASP A 791 4.06 -7.96 31.04
C ASP A 791 3.55 -7.18 32.26
N MET A 792 3.57 -5.85 32.17
CA MET A 792 3.19 -4.95 33.24
C MET A 792 1.68 -4.91 33.50
N ILE A 793 0.83 -5.06 32.48
CA ILE A 793 -0.64 -5.20 32.66
C ILE A 793 -1.06 -6.63 33.01
N GLY A 794 -0.10 -7.56 33.15
CA GLY A 794 -0.35 -8.94 33.56
C GLY A 794 -0.92 -9.84 32.46
N ALA A 795 -0.70 -9.51 31.19
CA ALA A 795 -1.04 -10.37 30.06
C ALA A 795 -0.13 -11.61 30.03
N ASP A 796 -0.64 -12.75 29.55
CA ASP A 796 0.14 -13.98 29.40
C ASP A 796 1.01 -13.98 28.14
N PHE A 797 0.63 -13.18 27.14
CA PHE A 797 1.32 -13.11 25.87
C PHE A 797 1.12 -11.77 25.15
N TYR A 798 2.18 -11.27 24.54
CA TYR A 798 2.13 -10.15 23.59
C TYR A 798 2.28 -10.67 22.17
N GLY A 799 1.24 -10.49 21.36
CA GLY A 799 1.31 -10.76 19.93
C GLY A 799 1.88 -9.54 19.20
N LYS A 800 3.18 -9.57 18.86
CA LYS A 800 3.79 -8.52 18.04
C LYS A 800 3.20 -8.47 16.62
N ASP A 801 2.76 -9.62 16.12
CA ASP A 801 2.08 -9.77 14.84
C ASP A 801 0.93 -10.78 14.98
N ALA A 802 0.06 -10.82 13.98
CA ALA A 802 -1.16 -11.63 14.03
C ALA A 802 -0.88 -13.15 13.98
N MET A 803 0.23 -13.58 13.38
CA MET A 803 0.61 -15.00 13.32
C MET A 803 1.07 -15.53 14.68
N GLN A 804 1.77 -14.70 15.45
CA GLN A 804 2.13 -15.01 16.83
C GLN A 804 0.90 -15.30 17.71
N SER A 805 -0.21 -14.59 17.50
CA SER A 805 -1.48 -14.88 18.17
C SER A 805 -2.03 -16.26 17.82
N VAL A 806 -1.92 -16.69 16.56
CA VAL A 806 -2.30 -18.04 16.12
C VAL A 806 -1.43 -19.11 16.77
N HIS A 807 -0.10 -18.95 16.74
CA HIS A 807 0.83 -19.89 17.37
C HIS A 807 0.60 -20.01 18.88
N PHE A 808 0.30 -18.89 19.54
CA PHE A 808 -0.06 -18.89 20.96
C PHE A 808 -1.38 -19.64 21.19
N ALA A 809 -2.42 -19.37 20.39
CA ALA A 809 -3.70 -20.09 20.46
C ALA A 809 -3.53 -21.60 20.29
N GLN A 810 -2.73 -22.03 19.31
CA GLN A 810 -2.39 -23.44 19.13
C GLN A 810 -1.73 -24.01 20.37
N LYS A 811 -0.73 -23.32 20.93
CA LYS A 811 -0.03 -23.76 22.14
C LYS A 811 -0.99 -23.92 23.34
N VAL A 812 -1.90 -22.98 23.56
CA VAL A 812 -2.82 -22.98 24.71
C VAL A 812 -3.91 -24.02 24.58
N LEU A 813 -4.50 -24.16 23.39
CA LEU A 813 -5.68 -25.00 23.18
C LEU A 813 -5.34 -26.44 22.76
N HIS A 814 -4.23 -26.68 22.05
CA HIS A 814 -3.81 -28.04 21.66
C HIS A 814 -3.00 -28.77 22.75
N SER A 815 -2.45 -28.05 23.73
CA SER A 815 -1.77 -28.68 24.87
C SER A 815 -2.74 -29.33 25.87
N GLY A 816 -4.05 -29.13 25.70
CA GLY A 816 -5.09 -29.76 26.52
C GLY A 816 -5.46 -31.20 26.14
N GLU A 817 -5.08 -31.68 24.95
CA GLU A 817 -5.49 -33.01 24.45
C GLU A 817 -4.52 -34.16 24.79
N LYS A 818 -3.37 -33.86 25.41
CA LYS A 818 -2.35 -34.88 25.75
C LYS A 818 -2.44 -35.48 27.16
N GLU A 819 -3.45 -35.13 27.95
CA GLU A 819 -3.68 -35.71 29.29
C GLU A 819 -5.02 -36.45 29.43
N SER A 820 -5.49 -37.11 28.36
CA SER A 820 -6.62 -38.07 28.41
C SER A 820 -6.18 -39.48 28.08
#